data_AF-Q38V95-F1
#
_entry.id   AF-Q38V95-F1
#
_cell.length_a   1.000
_cell.length_b   1.000
_cell.length_c   1.000
_cell.angle_alpha   90.00
_cell.angle_beta   90.00
_cell.angle_gamma   90.00
#
_symmetry.space_group_name_H-M   'P 1'
#
loop_
_entity.id
_entity.type
_entity.pdbx_description
1 polymer ?
#
loop_
_entity_poly.entity_id
_entity_poly.type
_entity_poly.pdbx_seq_one_letter_code
_entity_poly.pdbx_strand_id
1 'polypeptide(L)'
;MSAEKATAASLKLTNATDFHGVITIKNHQGTKILDNATGQYTRTLDFKTAWRVSKKAVDSTGETWYQVANNQYVKGTDSYLSGATFFVSGSAYDGVATVKNTKGTVVTNSLDQTAQTLKYQTAWHISYKMIDVFGDVWYRASTDGYVKAEDVTMAQNVFTGGKTIPKTVIYIKNTKGSMIINSDGQKGRVLPYQSAWRTSYVVYDASGVAWYQVAGGQFISSKDVYVEGTTYFTSEQPLRGVATVNKVGGSELINSHKAALRKLNNGSAWKVSAIAVDIFGDQWYKVGNENYLKASEVKFKKADVLTDTKTISNQVIQVKNHNGARIMNTDGTFGRTLGFKSGWRTHQTAKDSSGAIWYQVADKQYIAKKDVYSVGDPLIVSSADYRAIGTVINTKGTDLIDVNGKSSRNLANLTRWSISKKAQDIFGDYWYQVADKQYIAAADVLIEGENIFSKTEPMNDSVVIINKSDAETINSRGQKVKKLAVNSEWHVSQKLTDKTGTVWYAVGGNEFVKASDTAQRAFHVEQRYIAGLPHNETSGQFIVAHESGSVGSETDPDALEHAITYMQNNWTSAYVTHWVGDGGRIVQTAPVGEMSWGCGPTGNSKAFAQVELARTNNKAKFQKDYKAYIWLLRLLADEAGVSKQLDASGNGVKTHEWISYAYREVDHVDPYGYLAQMGVSRAQFVHDIQYGVQ
;
A
#
# COMPACT_ATOMS: atom_id res chain seq x y z
N MET A 1 -14.20 2.17 -89.24
CA MET A 1 -13.83 3.00 -90.41
C MET A 1 -12.36 3.34 -90.21
N SER A 2 -11.41 3.19 -91.12
CA SER A 2 -11.38 2.93 -92.56
C SER A 2 -10.03 2.29 -92.87
N ALA A 3 -10.01 1.47 -93.92
CA ALA A 3 -8.85 0.70 -94.36
C ALA A 3 -7.68 1.58 -94.83
N GLU A 4 -6.46 1.12 -94.57
CA GLU A 4 -5.36 1.32 -95.51
C GLU A 4 -4.56 0.02 -95.62
N LYS A 5 -4.77 -0.69 -96.74
CA LYS A 5 -3.94 -1.80 -97.20
C LYS A 5 -2.56 -1.22 -97.56
N ALA A 6 -1.58 -1.40 -96.69
CA ALA A 6 -0.18 -1.40 -97.12
C ALA A 6 0.24 -2.85 -97.35
N THR A 7 0.51 -3.17 -98.62
CA THR A 7 1.13 -4.42 -99.07
C THR A 7 2.41 -4.69 -98.27
N ALA A 8 2.43 -5.79 -97.52
CA ALA A 8 3.66 -6.32 -96.94
C ALA A 8 4.65 -6.61 -98.09
N ALA A 9 5.78 -5.90 -98.13
CA ALA A 9 6.96 -6.47 -98.74
C ALA A 9 7.21 -7.79 -98.02
N SER A 10 7.07 -8.91 -98.74
CA SER A 10 7.25 -10.24 -98.16
C SER A 10 8.69 -10.32 -97.66
N LEU A 11 8.88 -10.25 -96.34
CA LEU A 11 10.19 -10.42 -95.72
C LEU A 11 10.58 -11.88 -95.95
N LYS A 12 11.42 -12.11 -96.96
CA LYS A 12 11.88 -13.45 -97.32
C LYS A 12 13.24 -13.65 -96.68
N LEU A 13 13.28 -14.48 -95.63
CA LEU A 13 14.52 -14.84 -94.97
C LEU A 13 15.36 -15.67 -95.94
N THR A 14 16.54 -15.17 -96.28
CA THR A 14 17.52 -15.83 -97.14
C THR A 14 18.60 -16.50 -96.28
N ASN A 15 19.27 -17.54 -96.82
CA ASN A 15 20.42 -18.21 -96.18
C ASN A 15 20.14 -18.82 -94.79
N ALA A 16 19.03 -19.56 -94.63
CA ALA A 16 18.76 -20.31 -93.40
C ALA A 16 19.77 -21.46 -93.23
N THR A 17 20.56 -21.43 -92.16
CA THR A 17 21.53 -22.46 -91.81
C THR A 17 21.00 -23.35 -90.69
N ASP A 18 21.42 -24.61 -90.68
CA ASP A 18 21.06 -25.53 -89.60
C ASP A 18 21.64 -25.03 -88.27
N PHE A 19 20.77 -24.95 -87.27
CA PHE A 19 21.10 -24.41 -85.96
C PHE A 19 20.19 -25.02 -84.91
N HIS A 20 20.78 -25.70 -83.92
CA HIS A 20 20.03 -26.33 -82.85
C HIS A 20 20.25 -25.60 -81.53
N GLY A 21 19.15 -25.23 -80.89
CA GLY A 21 19.19 -24.56 -79.60
C GLY A 21 17.80 -24.45 -78.98
N VAL A 22 17.74 -23.78 -77.84
CA VAL A 22 16.48 -23.36 -77.21
C VAL A 22 16.52 -21.86 -77.07
N ILE A 23 15.48 -21.21 -77.57
CA ILE A 23 15.23 -19.79 -77.31
C ILE A 23 14.10 -19.65 -76.30
N THR A 24 14.14 -18.59 -75.52
CA THR A 24 13.04 -18.18 -74.63
C THR A 24 12.62 -16.77 -75.01
N ILE A 25 11.33 -16.52 -75.20
CA ILE A 25 10.85 -15.19 -75.61
C ILE A 25 11.08 -14.18 -74.48
N LYS A 26 11.90 -13.15 -74.73
CA LYS A 26 12.22 -12.10 -73.75
C LYS A 26 11.44 -10.80 -73.96
N ASN A 27 10.79 -10.62 -75.11
CA ASN A 27 9.89 -9.48 -75.29
C ASN A 27 8.66 -9.65 -74.39
N HIS A 28 8.41 -8.67 -73.50
CA HIS A 28 7.32 -8.71 -72.53
C HIS A 28 5.92 -8.74 -73.18
N GLN A 29 5.80 -8.27 -74.43
CA GLN A 29 4.55 -8.31 -75.20
C GLN A 29 4.40 -9.61 -76.03
N GLY A 30 5.34 -10.55 -75.91
CA GLY A 30 5.46 -11.71 -76.78
C GLY A 30 6.07 -11.37 -78.14
N THR A 31 6.28 -12.37 -78.99
CA THR A 31 6.82 -12.18 -80.36
C THR A 31 5.95 -12.88 -81.41
N LYS A 32 5.66 -12.21 -82.52
CA LYS A 32 4.87 -12.78 -83.62
C LYS A 32 5.73 -13.71 -84.47
N ILE A 33 5.18 -14.86 -84.84
CA ILE A 33 5.85 -15.82 -85.74
C ILE A 33 5.70 -15.35 -87.19
N LEU A 34 6.81 -15.25 -87.92
CA LEU A 34 6.84 -15.07 -89.36
C LEU A 34 6.79 -16.43 -90.07
N ASP A 35 5.81 -16.63 -90.94
CA ASP A 35 5.80 -17.74 -91.90
C ASP A 35 6.59 -17.33 -93.15
N ASN A 36 7.77 -17.91 -93.34
CA ASN A 36 8.70 -17.54 -94.41
C ASN A 36 8.24 -18.00 -95.81
N ALA A 37 7.31 -18.95 -95.91
CA ALA A 37 6.77 -19.37 -97.20
C ALA A 37 5.78 -18.33 -97.74
N THR A 38 5.02 -17.69 -96.85
CA THR A 38 3.99 -16.69 -97.20
C THR A 38 4.42 -15.24 -96.98
N GLY A 39 5.46 -15.01 -96.17
CA GLY A 39 5.92 -13.70 -95.72
C GLY A 39 4.96 -13.03 -94.72
N GLN A 40 3.99 -13.76 -94.16
CA GLN A 40 2.97 -13.23 -93.25
C GLN A 40 3.29 -13.56 -91.79
N TYR A 41 2.90 -12.67 -90.87
CA TYR A 41 2.96 -12.94 -89.45
C TYR A 41 1.70 -13.69 -88.99
N THR A 42 1.89 -14.69 -88.14
CA THR A 42 0.83 -15.55 -87.62
C THR A 42 0.62 -15.29 -86.12
N ARG A 43 0.52 -16.35 -85.31
CA ARG A 43 0.28 -16.25 -83.86
C ARG A 43 1.48 -15.66 -83.11
N THR A 44 1.22 -15.18 -81.91
CA THR A 44 2.23 -14.68 -80.97
C THR A 44 2.70 -15.82 -80.07
N LEU A 45 4.01 -15.88 -79.81
CA LEU A 45 4.60 -16.67 -78.74
C LEU A 45 4.74 -15.80 -77.51
N ASP A 46 4.20 -16.27 -76.39
CA ASP A 46 4.12 -15.49 -75.15
C ASP A 46 5.48 -15.32 -74.48
N PHE A 47 5.63 -14.24 -73.72
CA PHE A 47 6.80 -13.96 -72.90
C PHE A 47 7.15 -15.14 -71.97
N LYS A 48 8.45 -15.42 -71.82
CA LYS A 48 9.04 -16.54 -71.07
C LYS A 48 8.65 -17.95 -71.57
N THR A 49 8.05 -18.08 -72.76
CA THR A 49 7.88 -19.41 -73.39
C THR A 49 9.16 -19.86 -74.08
N ALA A 50 9.54 -21.13 -73.87
CA ALA A 50 10.76 -21.72 -74.42
C ALA A 50 10.46 -22.60 -75.65
N TRP A 51 11.26 -22.44 -76.70
CA TRP A 51 11.06 -23.09 -77.99
C TRP A 51 12.36 -23.68 -78.51
N ARG A 52 12.31 -24.94 -78.95
CA ARG A 52 13.41 -25.56 -79.68
C ARG A 52 13.50 -24.93 -81.06
N VAL A 53 14.73 -24.66 -81.50
CA VAL A 53 14.98 -24.09 -82.82
C VAL A 53 15.81 -25.05 -83.66
N SER A 54 15.52 -25.08 -84.96
CA SER A 54 16.16 -25.99 -85.93
C SER A 54 17.04 -25.27 -86.95
N LYS A 55 16.81 -23.97 -87.17
CA LYS A 55 17.58 -23.15 -88.10
C LYS A 55 17.72 -21.72 -87.60
N LYS A 56 18.77 -21.05 -88.09
CA LYS A 56 18.98 -19.62 -87.93
C LYS A 56 19.03 -18.97 -89.31
N ALA A 57 18.35 -17.84 -89.45
CA ALA A 57 18.39 -17.02 -90.67
C ALA A 57 18.69 -15.57 -90.29
N VAL A 58 19.01 -14.75 -91.28
CA VAL A 58 19.23 -13.32 -91.12
C VAL A 58 18.41 -12.60 -92.17
N ASP A 59 17.69 -11.55 -91.78
CA ASP A 59 16.94 -10.74 -92.75
C ASP A 59 17.82 -9.65 -93.40
N SER A 60 17.25 -8.89 -94.33
CA SER A 60 17.97 -7.83 -95.05
C SER A 60 18.48 -6.69 -94.17
N THR A 61 18.05 -6.60 -92.91
CA THR A 61 18.51 -5.60 -91.93
C THR A 61 19.65 -6.10 -91.05
N GLY A 62 20.03 -7.38 -91.18
CA GLY A 62 21.02 -8.03 -90.32
C GLY A 62 20.42 -8.63 -89.04
N GLU A 63 19.11 -8.55 -88.86
CA GLU A 63 18.43 -9.12 -87.68
C GLU A 63 18.45 -10.65 -87.76
N THR A 64 18.79 -11.29 -86.64
CA THR A 64 18.78 -12.75 -86.54
C THR A 64 17.35 -13.26 -86.33
N TRP A 65 16.99 -14.34 -87.01
CA TRP A 65 15.72 -15.04 -86.85
C TRP A 65 15.96 -16.51 -86.56
N TYR A 66 15.13 -17.10 -85.69
CA TYR A 66 15.24 -18.51 -85.31
C TYR A 66 14.00 -19.30 -85.72
N GLN A 67 14.20 -20.44 -86.38
CA GLN A 67 13.12 -21.31 -86.83
C GLN A 67 12.58 -22.15 -85.68
N VAL A 68 11.32 -21.97 -85.30
CA VAL A 68 10.64 -22.69 -84.21
C VAL A 68 9.75 -23.83 -84.71
N ALA A 69 9.34 -23.79 -85.98
CA ALA A 69 8.62 -24.87 -86.67
C ALA A 69 8.81 -24.75 -88.19
N ASN A 70 8.29 -25.70 -88.98
CA ASN A 70 8.47 -25.70 -90.44
C ASN A 70 8.02 -24.34 -91.04
N ASN A 71 8.94 -23.68 -91.76
CA ASN A 71 8.81 -22.30 -92.26
C ASN A 71 8.44 -21.19 -91.25
N GLN A 72 8.43 -21.45 -89.94
CA GLN A 72 8.00 -20.51 -88.91
C GLN A 72 9.20 -19.99 -88.11
N TYR A 73 9.40 -18.67 -88.14
CA TYR A 73 10.56 -17.99 -87.54
C TYR A 73 10.15 -16.89 -86.55
N VAL A 74 10.96 -16.66 -85.53
CA VAL A 74 10.81 -15.54 -84.58
C VAL A 74 12.07 -14.70 -84.50
N LYS A 75 11.90 -13.42 -84.14
CA LYS A 75 13.00 -12.45 -84.06
C LYS A 75 13.95 -12.79 -82.92
N GLY A 76 15.24 -12.68 -83.19
CA GLY A 76 16.32 -12.93 -82.23
C GLY A 76 16.39 -11.83 -81.17
N THR A 77 16.14 -10.58 -81.52
CA THR A 77 16.05 -9.44 -80.60
C THR A 77 14.91 -9.57 -79.61
N ASP A 78 13.83 -10.27 -79.96
CA ASP A 78 12.73 -10.61 -79.05
C ASP A 78 13.00 -11.87 -78.23
N SER A 79 14.12 -12.54 -78.46
CA SER A 79 14.44 -13.85 -77.90
C SER A 79 15.74 -13.83 -77.08
N TYR A 80 15.78 -14.66 -76.06
CA TYR A 80 17.00 -15.03 -75.34
C TYR A 80 17.42 -16.43 -75.81
N LEU A 81 18.62 -16.57 -76.36
CA LEU A 81 19.19 -17.87 -76.70
C LEU A 81 19.84 -18.47 -75.45
N SER A 82 19.44 -19.67 -75.06
CA SER A 82 20.01 -20.36 -73.89
C SER A 82 21.53 -20.49 -74.03
N GLY A 83 22.26 -20.07 -72.98
CA GLY A 83 23.71 -20.01 -72.96
C GLY A 83 24.31 -18.66 -73.40
N ALA A 84 23.50 -17.68 -73.80
CA ALA A 84 23.94 -16.29 -73.96
C ALA A 84 23.99 -15.56 -72.59
N THR A 85 24.57 -14.36 -72.56
CA THR A 85 24.63 -13.52 -71.35
C THR A 85 23.25 -13.33 -70.72
N PHE A 86 23.08 -13.79 -69.48
CA PHE A 86 21.79 -13.82 -68.81
C PHE A 86 21.49 -12.56 -67.99
N PHE A 87 22.50 -11.95 -67.37
CA PHE A 87 22.34 -10.74 -66.55
C PHE A 87 22.67 -9.46 -67.33
N VAL A 88 21.78 -8.46 -67.26
CA VAL A 88 21.91 -7.20 -68.03
C VAL A 88 22.34 -6.00 -67.19
N SER A 89 22.17 -6.05 -65.86
CA SER A 89 22.67 -5.02 -64.94
C SER A 89 22.85 -5.54 -63.52
N GLY A 90 23.61 -4.83 -62.69
CA GLY A 90 23.77 -5.14 -61.29
C GLY A 90 24.43 -4.05 -60.45
N SER A 91 24.27 -4.12 -59.14
CA SER A 91 24.88 -3.22 -58.15
C SER A 91 25.44 -3.98 -56.95
N ALA A 92 26.47 -3.40 -56.31
CA ALA A 92 27.08 -3.98 -55.11
C ALA A 92 26.06 -4.04 -53.96
N TYR A 93 26.13 -5.12 -53.18
CA TYR A 93 25.25 -5.35 -52.03
C TYR A 93 26.02 -6.10 -50.94
N ASP A 94 25.75 -5.83 -49.66
CA ASP A 94 26.32 -6.58 -48.54
C ASP A 94 25.21 -6.94 -47.55
N GLY A 95 24.97 -8.25 -47.38
CA GLY A 95 23.96 -8.75 -46.46
C GLY A 95 23.85 -10.26 -46.47
N VAL A 96 22.88 -10.78 -45.72
CA VAL A 96 22.62 -12.22 -45.61
C VAL A 96 21.22 -12.53 -46.13
N ALA A 97 21.14 -13.45 -47.09
CA ALA A 97 19.89 -13.98 -47.62
C ALA A 97 19.61 -15.37 -47.03
N THR A 98 18.39 -15.60 -46.54
CA THR A 98 17.94 -16.91 -46.07
C THR A 98 16.92 -17.48 -47.05
N VAL A 99 17.10 -18.74 -47.46
CA VAL A 99 16.18 -19.43 -48.38
C VAL A 99 14.82 -19.63 -47.69
N LYS A 100 13.78 -19.00 -48.22
CA LYS A 100 12.40 -19.10 -47.69
C LYS A 100 11.54 -20.13 -48.45
N ASN A 101 11.96 -20.52 -49.65
CA ASN A 101 11.28 -21.57 -50.40
C ASN A 101 11.48 -22.93 -49.70
N THR A 102 10.39 -23.57 -49.27
CA THR A 102 10.43 -24.83 -48.51
C THR A 102 10.99 -26.01 -49.30
N LYS A 103 11.01 -25.91 -50.63
CA LYS A 103 11.62 -26.90 -51.53
C LYS A 103 13.10 -26.65 -51.79
N GLY A 104 13.67 -25.58 -51.22
CA GLY A 104 14.99 -25.06 -51.58
C GLY A 104 14.92 -24.12 -52.79
N THR A 105 16.05 -23.52 -53.14
CA THR A 105 16.19 -22.64 -54.31
C THR A 105 17.35 -23.07 -55.20
N VAL A 106 17.17 -22.96 -56.51
CA VAL A 106 18.20 -23.28 -57.49
C VAL A 106 19.20 -22.12 -57.58
N VAL A 107 20.49 -22.46 -57.57
CA VAL A 107 21.57 -21.53 -57.87
C VAL A 107 21.88 -21.64 -59.36
N THR A 108 21.72 -20.53 -60.06
CA THR A 108 21.99 -20.40 -61.49
C THR A 108 23.29 -19.64 -61.70
N ASN A 109 24.04 -19.96 -62.76
CA ASN A 109 25.25 -19.22 -63.14
C ASN A 109 24.95 -18.02 -64.06
N SER A 110 25.98 -17.30 -64.49
CA SER A 110 25.84 -16.15 -65.40
C SER A 110 25.30 -16.46 -66.80
N LEU A 111 25.13 -17.74 -67.15
CA LEU A 111 24.66 -18.24 -68.45
C LEU A 111 23.30 -18.94 -68.38
N ASP A 112 22.55 -18.75 -67.30
CA ASP A 112 21.25 -19.42 -67.05
C ASP A 112 21.33 -20.95 -66.90
N GLN A 113 22.46 -21.47 -66.43
CA GLN A 113 22.65 -22.90 -66.19
C GLN A 113 22.56 -23.23 -64.70
N THR A 114 21.87 -24.32 -64.37
CA THR A 114 21.74 -24.81 -63.00
C THR A 114 23.08 -25.34 -62.48
N ALA A 115 23.54 -24.83 -61.34
CA ALA A 115 24.77 -25.26 -60.68
C ALA A 115 24.50 -26.19 -59.48
N GLN A 116 23.68 -25.74 -58.53
CA GLN A 116 23.36 -26.49 -57.29
C GLN A 116 22.03 -26.02 -56.68
N THR A 117 21.58 -26.68 -55.61
CA THR A 117 20.37 -26.28 -54.86
C THR A 117 20.72 -25.94 -53.41
N LEU A 118 20.27 -24.78 -52.94
CA LEU A 118 20.38 -24.38 -51.54
C LEU A 118 19.14 -24.82 -50.77
N LYS A 119 19.32 -25.46 -49.62
CA LYS A 119 18.23 -26.01 -48.80
C LYS A 119 17.43 -24.91 -48.09
N TYR A 120 16.16 -25.19 -47.79
CA TYR A 120 15.31 -24.32 -46.98
C TYR A 120 15.99 -23.92 -45.66
N GLN A 121 15.83 -22.65 -45.25
CA GLN A 121 16.43 -22.03 -44.05
C GLN A 121 17.97 -21.95 -44.02
N THR A 122 18.67 -22.30 -45.10
CA THR A 122 20.10 -22.01 -45.18
C THR A 122 20.34 -20.52 -45.48
N ALA A 123 21.32 -19.93 -44.80
CA ALA A 123 21.65 -18.51 -44.91
C ALA A 123 22.99 -18.32 -45.64
N TRP A 124 23.04 -17.33 -46.53
CA TRP A 124 24.15 -17.11 -47.45
C TRP A 124 24.50 -15.63 -47.54
N HIS A 125 25.79 -15.33 -47.57
CA HIS A 125 26.29 -13.98 -47.80
C HIS A 125 26.02 -13.55 -49.24
N ILE A 126 25.52 -12.33 -49.42
CA ILE A 126 25.20 -11.75 -50.72
C ILE A 126 26.14 -10.60 -51.01
N SER A 127 26.78 -10.66 -52.19
CA SER A 127 27.75 -9.67 -52.65
C SER A 127 27.20 -8.68 -53.69
N TYR A 128 26.18 -9.08 -54.45
CA TYR A 128 25.61 -8.27 -55.54
C TYR A 128 24.10 -8.54 -55.71
N LYS A 129 23.39 -7.51 -56.19
CA LYS A 129 22.03 -7.60 -56.71
C LYS A 129 22.07 -7.44 -58.23
N MET A 130 21.54 -8.41 -58.97
CA MET A 130 21.54 -8.49 -60.44
C MET A 130 20.11 -8.44 -61.00
N ILE A 131 19.98 -8.03 -62.26
CA ILE A 131 18.73 -8.08 -63.04
C ILE A 131 18.99 -8.90 -64.31
N ASP A 132 18.15 -9.89 -64.59
CA ASP A 132 18.27 -10.75 -65.78
C ASP A 132 17.65 -10.14 -67.05
N VAL A 133 17.85 -10.79 -68.20
CA VAL A 133 17.29 -10.40 -69.51
C VAL A 133 15.75 -10.36 -69.55
N PHE A 134 15.07 -10.93 -68.55
CA PHE A 134 13.62 -10.94 -68.40
C PHE A 134 13.12 -9.94 -67.33
N GLY A 135 14.03 -9.22 -66.67
CA GLY A 135 13.72 -8.23 -65.63
C GLY A 135 13.58 -8.80 -64.21
N ASP A 136 13.85 -10.09 -63.97
CA ASP A 136 13.77 -10.65 -62.61
C ASP A 136 15.03 -10.27 -61.80
N VAL A 137 14.87 -10.15 -60.47
CA VAL A 137 15.94 -9.77 -59.54
C VAL A 137 16.62 -11.02 -58.96
N TRP A 138 17.95 -11.00 -58.94
CA TRP A 138 18.80 -12.09 -58.44
C TRP A 138 19.85 -11.58 -57.45
N TYR A 139 20.29 -12.44 -56.55
CA TYR A 139 21.33 -12.16 -55.56
C TYR A 139 22.51 -13.10 -55.72
N ARG A 140 23.73 -12.55 -55.76
CA ARG A 140 24.96 -13.31 -55.92
C ARG A 140 25.42 -13.90 -54.59
N ALA A 141 25.22 -15.20 -54.41
CA ALA A 141 25.54 -15.96 -53.20
C ALA A 141 26.92 -16.66 -53.24
N SER A 142 27.60 -16.65 -54.39
CA SER A 142 28.98 -17.15 -54.57
C SER A 142 29.64 -16.54 -55.82
N THR A 143 30.88 -16.93 -56.15
CA THR A 143 31.66 -16.35 -57.26
C THR A 143 30.93 -16.33 -58.61
N ASP A 144 30.12 -17.32 -58.94
CA ASP A 144 29.27 -17.30 -60.14
C ASP A 144 27.93 -18.01 -59.90
N GLY A 145 27.39 -17.87 -58.69
CA GLY A 145 26.13 -18.49 -58.30
C GLY A 145 25.13 -17.47 -57.80
N TYR A 146 23.96 -17.44 -58.45
CA TYR A 146 22.90 -16.47 -58.22
C TYR A 146 21.63 -17.19 -57.80
N VAL A 147 20.96 -16.67 -56.78
CA VAL A 147 19.65 -17.13 -56.32
C VAL A 147 18.60 -16.07 -56.60
N LYS A 148 17.37 -16.50 -56.90
CA LYS A 148 16.30 -15.56 -57.24
C LYS A 148 15.81 -14.84 -56.00
N ALA A 149 15.60 -13.52 -56.09
CA ALA A 149 15.22 -12.70 -54.93
C ALA A 149 13.88 -13.14 -54.32
N GLU A 150 12.96 -13.67 -55.14
CA GLU A 150 11.67 -14.16 -54.68
C GLU A 150 11.77 -15.42 -53.81
N ASP A 151 12.88 -16.15 -53.85
CA ASP A 151 13.11 -17.39 -53.10
C ASP A 151 13.80 -17.18 -51.74
N VAL A 152 14.18 -15.94 -51.43
CA VAL A 152 14.94 -15.61 -50.21
C VAL A 152 14.34 -14.44 -49.42
N THR A 153 14.78 -14.30 -48.16
CA THR A 153 14.50 -13.17 -47.26
C THR A 153 15.83 -12.56 -46.78
N MET A 154 15.94 -11.24 -46.73
CA MET A 154 17.16 -10.53 -46.31
C MET A 154 17.14 -10.17 -44.82
N ALA A 155 18.24 -10.42 -44.08
CA ALA A 155 18.44 -9.95 -42.70
C ALA A 155 19.33 -8.69 -42.66
N GLN A 156 18.97 -7.68 -41.86
CA GLN A 156 19.76 -6.46 -41.65
C GLN A 156 20.77 -6.63 -40.49
N ASN A 157 22.02 -6.21 -40.69
CA ASN A 157 23.05 -6.16 -39.63
C ASN A 157 22.59 -5.25 -38.48
N VAL A 158 22.71 -5.71 -37.23
CA VAL A 158 22.25 -4.95 -36.04
C VAL A 158 23.31 -4.00 -35.46
N PHE A 159 24.56 -4.12 -35.91
CA PHE A 159 25.68 -3.29 -35.45
C PHE A 159 26.29 -2.47 -36.58
N THR A 160 26.82 -1.30 -36.23
CA THR A 160 27.49 -0.36 -37.15
C THR A 160 28.78 0.19 -36.54
N GLY A 161 29.59 0.88 -37.35
CA GLY A 161 30.68 1.73 -36.86
C GLY A 161 31.84 1.00 -36.17
N GLY A 162 32.21 -0.20 -36.62
CA GLY A 162 33.23 -1.04 -35.99
C GLY A 162 34.63 -0.41 -35.95
N LYS A 163 35.32 -0.55 -34.81
CA LYS A 163 36.64 0.03 -34.53
C LYS A 163 37.58 -0.97 -33.85
N THR A 164 38.83 -1.01 -34.28
CA THR A 164 39.90 -1.72 -33.57
C THR A 164 40.33 -0.91 -32.34
N ILE A 165 40.50 -1.60 -31.20
CA ILE A 165 40.94 -1.02 -29.93
C ILE A 165 42.19 -1.76 -29.41
N PRO A 166 42.99 -1.14 -28.52
CA PRO A 166 44.10 -1.83 -27.86
C PRO A 166 43.64 -3.15 -27.22
N LYS A 167 44.49 -4.18 -27.30
CA LYS A 167 44.19 -5.48 -26.67
C LYS A 167 43.99 -5.27 -25.17
N THR A 168 42.82 -5.61 -24.69
CA THR A 168 42.45 -5.50 -23.27
C THR A 168 41.65 -6.72 -22.83
N VAL A 169 41.45 -6.87 -21.53
CA VAL A 169 40.61 -7.90 -20.91
C VAL A 169 39.32 -7.26 -20.41
N ILE A 170 38.19 -7.91 -20.68
CA ILE A 170 36.90 -7.56 -20.13
C ILE A 170 36.44 -8.65 -19.17
N TYR A 171 35.77 -8.25 -18.10
CA TYR A 171 35.23 -9.14 -17.08
C TYR A 171 33.71 -9.01 -16.99
N ILE A 172 32.99 -10.12 -16.93
CA ILE A 172 31.52 -10.11 -16.85
C ILE A 172 31.09 -9.70 -15.43
N LYS A 173 30.35 -8.60 -15.31
CA LYS A 173 29.93 -8.06 -13.98
C LYS A 173 28.54 -8.51 -13.54
N ASN A 174 27.72 -9.03 -14.44
CA ASN A 174 26.38 -9.51 -14.09
C ASN A 174 26.47 -10.86 -13.37
N THR A 175 25.90 -10.95 -12.16
CA THR A 175 25.95 -12.17 -11.33
C THR A 175 25.28 -13.38 -11.96
N LYS A 176 24.35 -13.18 -12.89
CA LYS A 176 23.70 -14.24 -13.68
C LYS A 176 24.46 -14.60 -14.95
N GLY A 177 25.61 -13.97 -15.21
CA GLY A 177 26.28 -13.99 -16.50
C GLY A 177 25.61 -13.06 -17.53
N SER A 178 26.22 -12.95 -18.71
CA SER A 178 25.77 -12.03 -19.75
C SER A 178 25.70 -12.70 -21.12
N MET A 179 24.62 -12.46 -21.85
CA MET A 179 24.35 -13.08 -23.14
C MET A 179 25.09 -12.35 -24.27
N ILE A 180 25.77 -13.11 -25.13
CA ILE A 180 26.38 -12.55 -26.35
C ILE A 180 25.37 -12.51 -27.48
N ILE A 181 25.58 -11.61 -28.44
CA ILE A 181 24.75 -11.44 -29.63
C ILE A 181 25.64 -11.48 -30.88
N ASN A 182 25.15 -12.13 -31.94
CA ASN A 182 25.81 -12.22 -33.24
C ASN A 182 25.56 -10.94 -34.08
N SER A 183 26.33 -10.72 -35.14
CA SER A 183 26.17 -9.55 -36.04
C SER A 183 24.77 -9.38 -36.65
N ASP A 184 24.00 -10.47 -36.75
CA ASP A 184 22.63 -10.53 -37.28
C ASP A 184 21.55 -10.37 -36.18
N GLY A 185 21.96 -10.13 -34.92
CA GLY A 185 21.05 -9.98 -33.79
C GLY A 185 20.66 -11.29 -33.10
N GLN A 186 21.12 -12.45 -33.57
CA GLN A 186 20.83 -13.71 -32.92
C GLN A 186 21.53 -13.84 -31.56
N LYS A 187 20.81 -14.38 -30.58
CA LYS A 187 21.32 -14.64 -29.23
C LYS A 187 22.24 -15.86 -29.22
N GLY A 188 23.44 -15.69 -28.64
CA GLY A 188 24.41 -16.76 -28.43
C GLY A 188 24.41 -17.30 -26.99
N ARG A 189 25.56 -17.87 -26.58
CA ARG A 189 25.76 -18.40 -25.22
C ARG A 189 25.84 -17.29 -24.16
N VAL A 190 25.61 -17.67 -22.91
CA VAL A 190 25.81 -16.81 -21.73
C VAL A 190 27.24 -16.96 -21.23
N LEU A 191 27.98 -15.85 -21.11
CA LEU A 191 29.30 -15.82 -20.51
C LEU A 191 29.15 -15.76 -18.97
N PRO A 192 29.83 -16.63 -18.21
CA PRO A 192 29.68 -16.68 -16.75
C PRO A 192 30.12 -15.39 -16.04
N TYR A 193 29.50 -15.09 -14.91
CA TYR A 193 29.94 -14.02 -14.00
C TYR A 193 31.42 -14.15 -13.64
N GLN A 194 32.14 -13.02 -13.57
CA GLN A 194 33.59 -12.92 -13.32
C GLN A 194 34.51 -13.59 -14.36
N SER A 195 33.98 -14.20 -15.43
CA SER A 195 34.83 -14.73 -16.51
C SER A 195 35.54 -13.61 -17.26
N ALA A 196 36.79 -13.87 -17.67
CA ALA A 196 37.67 -12.92 -18.32
C ALA A 196 37.80 -13.23 -19.82
N TRP A 197 37.68 -12.21 -20.66
CA TRP A 197 37.69 -12.34 -22.12
C TRP A 197 38.59 -11.29 -22.75
N ARG A 198 39.38 -11.69 -23.74
CA ARG A 198 40.22 -10.75 -24.48
C ARG A 198 39.43 -10.10 -25.60
N THR A 199 39.61 -8.80 -25.78
CA THR A 199 39.01 -8.07 -26.90
C THR A 199 39.99 -7.07 -27.48
N SER A 200 39.84 -6.81 -28.78
CA SER A 200 40.58 -5.78 -29.52
C SER A 200 39.69 -5.11 -30.57
N TYR A 201 38.37 -5.29 -30.48
CA TYR A 201 37.42 -4.78 -31.47
C TYR A 201 36.08 -4.44 -30.82
N VAL A 202 35.50 -3.32 -31.22
CA VAL A 202 34.23 -2.80 -30.69
C VAL A 202 33.32 -2.37 -31.83
N VAL A 203 32.01 -2.62 -31.69
CA VAL A 203 30.95 -2.15 -32.60
C VAL A 203 29.88 -1.42 -31.80
N TYR A 204 28.92 -0.79 -32.48
CA TYR A 204 27.85 -0.02 -31.83
C TYR A 204 26.47 -0.46 -32.32
N ASP A 205 25.52 -0.57 -31.39
CA ASP A 205 24.11 -0.79 -31.75
C ASP A 205 23.43 0.52 -32.21
N ALA A 206 22.16 0.42 -32.64
CA ALA A 206 21.39 1.57 -33.10
C ALA A 206 21.19 2.67 -32.03
N SER A 207 21.39 2.36 -30.74
CA SER A 207 21.33 3.32 -29.63
C SER A 207 22.69 3.95 -29.30
N GLY A 208 23.76 3.55 -30.01
CA GLY A 208 25.12 4.02 -29.78
C GLY A 208 25.85 3.33 -28.61
N VAL A 209 25.28 2.28 -28.03
CA VAL A 209 25.96 1.51 -26.96
C VAL A 209 27.07 0.68 -27.59
N ALA A 210 28.23 0.65 -26.95
CA ALA A 210 29.38 -0.13 -27.40
C ALA A 210 29.19 -1.62 -27.10
N TRP A 211 29.64 -2.48 -28.01
CA TRP A 211 29.61 -3.93 -27.92
C TRP A 211 31.00 -4.50 -28.25
N TYR A 212 31.60 -5.22 -27.32
CA TYR A 212 32.97 -5.75 -27.44
C TYR A 212 32.95 -7.13 -28.06
N GLN A 213 33.85 -7.38 -29.01
CA GLN A 213 33.99 -8.69 -29.62
C GLN A 213 34.61 -9.67 -28.63
N VAL A 214 34.01 -10.86 -28.50
CA VAL A 214 34.49 -11.95 -27.64
C VAL A 214 34.81 -13.23 -28.40
N ALA A 215 34.25 -13.39 -29.60
CA ALA A 215 34.55 -14.44 -30.57
C ALA A 215 34.11 -14.00 -31.98
N GLY A 216 34.45 -14.73 -33.03
CA GLY A 216 34.15 -14.37 -34.42
C GLY A 216 32.68 -14.01 -34.64
N GLY A 217 32.39 -12.75 -34.97
CA GLY A 217 31.02 -12.24 -35.13
C GLY A 217 30.14 -12.19 -33.88
N GLN A 218 30.68 -12.46 -32.68
CA GLN A 218 29.94 -12.48 -31.41
C GLN A 218 30.37 -11.35 -30.48
N PHE A 219 29.40 -10.62 -29.95
CA PHE A 219 29.63 -9.40 -29.20
C PHE A 219 28.90 -9.41 -27.85
N ILE A 220 29.49 -8.76 -26.85
CA ILE A 220 28.92 -8.55 -25.52
C ILE A 220 28.75 -7.05 -25.24
N SER A 221 27.66 -6.67 -24.60
CA SER A 221 27.38 -5.25 -24.32
C SER A 221 28.41 -4.66 -23.35
N SER A 222 28.88 -3.45 -23.62
CA SER A 222 29.69 -2.66 -22.68
C SER A 222 29.00 -2.44 -21.33
N LYS A 223 27.66 -2.47 -21.30
CA LYS A 223 26.86 -2.35 -20.07
C LYS A 223 27.01 -3.53 -19.13
N ASP A 224 27.44 -4.67 -19.61
CA ASP A 224 27.51 -5.95 -18.89
C ASP A 224 28.93 -6.33 -18.45
N VAL A 225 29.91 -5.52 -18.81
CA VAL A 225 31.33 -5.84 -18.56
C VAL A 225 32.04 -4.71 -17.83
N TYR A 226 33.12 -5.08 -17.15
CA TYR A 226 34.18 -4.18 -16.71
C TYR A 226 35.36 -4.32 -17.67
N VAL A 227 35.87 -3.20 -18.18
CA VAL A 227 37.05 -3.18 -19.07
C VAL A 227 38.27 -2.87 -18.21
N GLU A 228 39.29 -3.72 -18.29
CA GLU A 228 40.53 -3.57 -17.54
C GLU A 228 41.18 -2.20 -17.82
N GLY A 229 41.63 -1.54 -16.76
CA GLY A 229 42.16 -0.17 -16.81
C GLY A 229 41.12 0.94 -16.68
N THR A 230 39.83 0.61 -16.55
CA THR A 230 38.78 1.58 -16.18
C THR A 230 38.52 1.56 -14.67
N THR A 231 37.72 2.50 -14.17
CA THR A 231 37.38 2.64 -12.75
C THR A 231 36.78 1.35 -12.19
N TYR A 232 37.42 0.81 -11.16
CA TYR A 232 37.07 -0.50 -10.58
C TYR A 232 36.08 -0.41 -9.41
N PHE A 233 35.97 0.75 -8.76
CA PHE A 233 35.09 0.98 -7.61
C PHE A 233 33.85 1.76 -8.00
N THR A 234 32.67 1.29 -7.59
CA THR A 234 31.37 1.91 -7.88
C THR A 234 30.91 2.88 -6.80
N SER A 235 31.45 2.76 -5.58
CA SER A 235 31.16 3.69 -4.48
C SER A 235 32.34 3.75 -3.51
N GLU A 236 32.50 4.91 -2.87
CA GLU A 236 33.44 5.13 -1.77
C GLU A 236 32.75 5.96 -0.68
N GLN A 237 32.84 5.52 0.57
CA GLN A 237 32.22 6.17 1.73
C GLN A 237 33.25 6.41 2.84
N PRO A 238 33.30 7.59 3.47
CA PRO A 238 34.23 7.87 4.56
C PRO A 238 34.09 6.85 5.71
N LEU A 239 35.22 6.27 6.12
CA LEU A 239 35.28 5.32 7.23
C LEU A 239 36.65 5.41 7.90
N ARG A 240 36.67 5.64 9.22
CA ARG A 240 37.91 5.72 9.98
C ARG A 240 38.10 4.48 10.85
N GLY A 241 39.31 3.96 10.85
CA GLY A 241 39.69 2.81 11.66
C GLY A 241 41.06 2.27 11.29
N VAL A 242 41.34 1.05 11.75
CA VAL A 242 42.56 0.31 11.47
C VAL A 242 42.19 -1.04 10.87
N ALA A 243 42.67 -1.32 9.66
CA ALA A 243 42.57 -2.62 9.03
C ALA A 243 43.88 -3.40 9.25
N THR A 244 43.80 -4.55 9.91
CA THR A 244 44.92 -5.46 10.13
C THR A 244 44.81 -6.66 9.20
N VAL A 245 45.79 -6.87 8.32
CA VAL A 245 45.80 -8.00 7.40
C VAL A 245 45.73 -9.32 8.18
N ASN A 246 44.80 -10.19 7.81
CA ASN A 246 44.53 -11.48 8.49
C ASN A 246 44.51 -12.67 7.53
N LYS A 247 45.10 -12.50 6.33
CA LYS A 247 45.22 -13.55 5.31
C LYS A 247 46.59 -14.23 5.38
N VAL A 248 46.57 -15.56 5.43
CA VAL A 248 47.80 -16.37 5.37
C VAL A 248 48.52 -16.09 4.05
N GLY A 249 49.81 -15.74 4.12
CA GLY A 249 50.61 -15.34 2.96
C GLY A 249 50.49 -13.87 2.55
N GLY A 250 49.68 -13.06 3.25
CA GLY A 250 49.52 -11.62 3.00
C GLY A 250 48.39 -11.27 2.02
N SER A 251 48.00 -9.99 2.00
CA SER A 251 46.94 -9.44 1.14
C SER A 251 47.55 -8.60 0.02
N GLU A 252 46.96 -8.66 -1.17
CA GLU A 252 47.34 -7.80 -2.28
C GLU A 252 46.73 -6.40 -2.10
N LEU A 253 47.54 -5.37 -2.35
CA LEU A 253 47.11 -3.98 -2.38
C LEU A 253 46.88 -3.58 -3.84
N ILE A 254 45.69 -3.09 -4.16
CA ILE A 254 45.33 -2.67 -5.52
C ILE A 254 45.08 -1.16 -5.60
N ASN A 255 45.16 -0.61 -6.81
CA ASN A 255 44.76 0.77 -7.08
C ASN A 255 43.27 0.90 -7.48
N SER A 256 42.83 2.13 -7.80
CA SER A 256 41.47 2.47 -8.26
C SER A 256 41.04 1.81 -9.59
N HIS A 257 41.98 1.17 -10.30
CA HIS A 257 41.79 0.53 -11.62
C HIS A 257 42.10 -0.98 -11.59
N LYS A 258 42.06 -1.61 -10.39
CA LYS A 258 42.36 -3.04 -10.16
C LYS A 258 43.83 -3.45 -10.40
N ALA A 259 44.74 -2.52 -10.66
CA ALA A 259 46.15 -2.86 -10.83
C ALA A 259 46.77 -3.22 -9.48
N ALA A 260 47.46 -4.35 -9.44
CA ALA A 260 48.25 -4.77 -8.28
C ALA A 260 49.43 -3.82 -8.05
N LEU A 261 49.58 -3.35 -6.81
CA LEU A 261 50.66 -2.44 -6.42
C LEU A 261 51.76 -3.18 -5.66
N ARG A 262 51.42 -3.79 -4.53
CA ARG A 262 52.33 -4.60 -3.72
C ARG A 262 51.56 -5.54 -2.79
N LYS A 263 52.25 -6.55 -2.26
CA LYS A 263 51.69 -7.45 -1.24
C LYS A 263 52.00 -6.93 0.16
N LEU A 264 51.02 -6.97 1.06
CA LEU A 264 51.16 -6.60 2.47
C LEU A 264 51.17 -7.84 3.35
N ASN A 265 52.10 -7.88 4.30
CA ASN A 265 52.31 -9.04 5.17
C ASN A 265 51.13 -9.27 6.12
N ASN A 266 50.89 -10.55 6.46
CA ASN A 266 49.94 -10.93 7.50
C ASN A 266 50.30 -10.23 8.84
N GLY A 267 49.30 -9.70 9.54
CA GLY A 267 49.47 -8.93 10.77
C GLY A 267 49.81 -7.44 10.59
N SER A 268 50.12 -6.97 9.37
CA SER A 268 50.36 -5.52 9.14
C SER A 268 49.07 -4.71 9.33
N ALA A 269 49.17 -3.55 9.97
CA ALA A 269 48.03 -2.69 10.33
C ALA A 269 48.08 -1.36 9.58
N TRP A 270 46.94 -0.94 9.04
CA TRP A 270 46.83 0.22 8.14
C TRP A 270 45.67 1.11 8.53
N LYS A 271 45.91 2.43 8.53
CA LYS A 271 44.85 3.41 8.76
C LYS A 271 43.88 3.40 7.59
N VAL A 272 42.60 3.28 7.88
CA VAL A 272 41.52 3.33 6.88
C VAL A 272 40.94 4.73 6.84
N SER A 273 40.74 5.27 5.64
CA SER A 273 40.08 6.56 5.39
C SER A 273 38.70 6.42 4.75
N ALA A 274 38.44 5.32 4.05
CA ALA A 274 37.17 5.03 3.42
C ALA A 274 36.92 3.53 3.25
N ILE A 275 35.66 3.16 3.05
CA ILE A 275 35.24 1.85 2.53
C ILE A 275 34.71 2.04 1.11
N ALA A 276 35.08 1.15 0.21
CA ALA A 276 34.66 1.16 -1.19
C ALA A 276 34.00 -0.17 -1.57
N VAL A 277 33.21 -0.15 -2.63
CA VAL A 277 32.59 -1.34 -3.23
C VAL A 277 33.08 -1.44 -4.67
N ASP A 278 33.56 -2.61 -5.08
CA ASP A 278 34.02 -2.84 -6.45
C ASP A 278 32.87 -3.16 -7.41
N ILE A 279 33.16 -3.20 -8.72
CA ILE A 279 32.18 -3.54 -9.78
C ILE A 279 31.58 -4.94 -9.65
N PHE A 280 32.08 -5.79 -8.75
CA PHE A 280 31.54 -7.11 -8.45
C PHE A 280 30.71 -7.13 -7.15
N GLY A 281 30.73 -6.05 -6.36
CA GLY A 281 30.02 -5.95 -5.09
C GLY A 281 30.86 -6.28 -3.86
N ASP A 282 32.16 -6.59 -4.02
CA ASP A 282 33.04 -6.85 -2.88
C ASP A 282 33.42 -5.55 -2.17
N GLN A 283 33.57 -5.61 -0.85
CA GLN A 283 33.99 -4.46 -0.04
C GLN A 283 35.52 -4.37 0.07
N TRP A 284 36.01 -3.13 0.07
CA TRP A 284 37.44 -2.81 0.15
C TRP A 284 37.67 -1.63 1.10
N TYR A 285 38.79 -1.62 1.82
CA TYR A 285 39.20 -0.51 2.67
C TYR A 285 40.28 0.31 1.99
N LYS A 286 40.06 1.63 1.90
CA LYS A 286 41.05 2.58 1.40
C LYS A 286 42.05 2.89 2.51
N VAL A 287 43.31 2.55 2.26
CA VAL A 287 44.41 2.61 3.24
C VAL A 287 45.53 3.57 2.85
N GLY A 288 45.30 4.37 1.81
CA GLY A 288 46.22 5.39 1.31
C GLY A 288 45.59 6.13 0.13
N ASN A 289 46.38 6.96 -0.56
CA ASN A 289 45.91 7.60 -1.79
C ASN A 289 45.73 6.54 -2.88
N GLU A 290 44.50 6.35 -3.33
CA GLU A 290 44.10 5.31 -4.30
C GLU A 290 44.50 3.86 -3.96
N ASN A 291 44.79 3.53 -2.69
CA ASN A 291 45.28 2.22 -2.29
C ASN A 291 44.20 1.44 -1.51
N TYR A 292 43.83 0.26 -1.99
CA TYR A 292 42.70 -0.51 -1.44
C TYR A 292 43.12 -1.92 -1.01
N LEU A 293 42.62 -2.35 0.15
CA LEU A 293 42.74 -3.70 0.70
C LEU A 293 41.38 -4.39 0.73
N LYS A 294 41.32 -5.66 0.35
CA LYS A 294 40.06 -6.40 0.33
C LYS A 294 39.54 -6.61 1.75
N ALA A 295 38.29 -6.23 2.01
CA ALA A 295 37.73 -6.22 3.36
C ALA A 295 37.68 -7.63 3.99
N SER A 296 37.44 -8.66 3.18
CA SER A 296 37.42 -10.06 3.63
C SER A 296 38.79 -10.61 4.04
N GLU A 297 39.88 -9.90 3.72
CA GLU A 297 41.26 -10.33 3.99
C GLU A 297 41.87 -9.65 5.22
N VAL A 298 41.10 -8.82 5.92
CA VAL A 298 41.56 -8.02 7.06
C VAL A 298 40.60 -8.13 8.26
N LYS A 299 41.13 -7.88 9.46
CA LYS A 299 40.36 -7.56 10.67
C LYS A 299 40.28 -6.05 10.80
N PHE A 300 39.06 -5.48 10.76
CA PHE A 300 38.86 -4.04 10.86
C PHE A 300 38.43 -3.62 12.27
N LYS A 301 39.12 -2.65 12.87
CA LYS A 301 38.74 -1.98 14.12
C LYS A 301 38.36 -0.54 13.82
N LYS A 302 37.08 -0.20 14.00
CA LYS A 302 36.56 1.16 13.80
C LYS A 302 37.17 2.12 14.83
N ALA A 303 37.45 3.37 14.42
CA ALA A 303 37.89 4.41 15.34
C ALA A 303 36.70 5.04 16.08
N ASP A 304 36.90 5.48 17.33
CA ASP A 304 35.91 6.30 18.03
C ASP A 304 35.71 7.62 17.29
N VAL A 305 34.45 8.01 17.09
CA VAL A 305 34.05 9.27 16.44
C VAL A 305 33.80 10.38 17.46
N LEU A 306 33.50 10.01 18.72
CA LEU A 306 33.43 10.94 19.84
C LEU A 306 34.78 10.98 20.54
N THR A 307 35.45 12.12 20.47
CA THR A 307 36.81 12.35 20.97
C THR A 307 36.84 13.62 21.83
N ASP A 308 37.99 14.05 22.36
CA ASP A 308 38.11 15.24 23.24
C ASP A 308 37.18 15.19 24.46
N THR A 309 37.31 14.13 25.25
CA THR A 309 36.51 13.96 26.47
C THR A 309 36.95 14.93 27.56
N LYS A 310 35.99 15.65 28.18
CA LYS A 310 36.25 16.58 29.29
C LYS A 310 35.30 16.36 30.45
N THR A 311 35.83 16.28 31.66
CA THR A 311 35.05 16.27 32.90
C THR A 311 34.42 17.64 33.14
N ILE A 312 33.17 17.64 33.57
CA ILE A 312 32.38 18.84 33.94
C ILE A 312 31.74 18.61 35.31
N SER A 313 31.28 19.70 35.95
CA SER A 313 30.50 19.60 37.19
C SER A 313 29.27 18.71 37.01
N ASN A 314 28.89 17.99 38.08
CA ASN A 314 27.68 17.20 38.09
C ASN A 314 26.45 18.08 37.84
N GLN A 315 25.68 17.74 36.81
CA GLN A 315 24.44 18.43 36.49
C GLN A 315 23.40 17.45 35.95
N VAL A 316 22.13 17.86 35.99
CA VAL A 316 21.01 17.11 35.41
C VAL A 316 20.64 17.76 34.08
N ILE A 317 20.49 16.94 33.05
CA ILE A 317 19.98 17.34 31.73
C ILE A 317 18.64 16.65 31.48
N GLN A 318 17.76 17.30 30.73
CA GLN A 318 16.47 16.76 30.32
C GLN A 318 16.32 16.79 28.79
N VAL A 319 15.73 15.74 28.23
CA VAL A 319 15.48 15.65 26.78
C VAL A 319 14.36 16.61 26.39
N LYS A 320 14.63 17.55 25.48
CA LYS A 320 13.64 18.58 25.07
C LYS A 320 12.87 18.26 23.78
N ASN A 321 13.34 17.30 22.99
CA ASN A 321 12.66 16.93 21.75
C ASN A 321 11.45 16.03 22.06
N HIS A 322 10.26 16.36 21.53
CA HIS A 322 9.02 15.58 21.73
C HIS A 322 9.13 14.12 21.29
N ASN A 323 9.89 13.84 20.23
CA ASN A 323 10.15 12.47 19.73
C ASN A 323 11.30 11.77 20.48
N GLY A 324 11.83 12.38 21.53
CA GLY A 324 13.02 11.93 22.25
C GLY A 324 14.33 12.27 21.52
N ALA A 325 15.44 11.78 22.07
CA ALA A 325 16.78 12.01 21.54
C ALA A 325 17.61 10.72 21.53
N ARG A 326 18.24 10.41 20.39
CA ARG A 326 19.08 9.21 20.24
C ARG A 326 20.43 9.41 20.91
N ILE A 327 20.88 8.38 21.62
CA ILE A 327 22.25 8.34 22.12
C ILE A 327 23.20 7.75 21.09
N MET A 328 24.44 8.20 21.10
CA MET A 328 25.53 7.73 20.26
C MET A 328 26.59 7.07 21.15
N ASN A 329 27.06 5.89 20.73
CA ASN A 329 28.22 5.24 21.32
C ASN A 329 29.51 5.92 20.82
N THR A 330 30.63 5.76 21.53
CA THR A 330 31.91 6.38 21.11
C THR A 330 32.35 5.98 19.70
N ASP A 331 31.99 4.78 19.23
CA ASP A 331 32.27 4.26 17.88
C ASP A 331 31.36 4.83 16.76
N GLY A 332 30.44 5.72 17.12
CA GLY A 332 29.51 6.39 16.21
C GLY A 332 28.26 5.59 15.87
N THR A 333 28.06 4.42 16.47
CA THR A 333 26.79 3.70 16.36
C THR A 333 25.74 4.38 17.24
N PHE A 334 24.49 4.42 16.78
CA PHE A 334 23.38 4.97 17.58
C PHE A 334 22.71 3.87 18.40
N GLY A 335 22.56 4.13 19.70
CA GLY A 335 21.83 3.27 20.62
C GLY A 335 20.34 3.63 20.69
N ARG A 336 19.76 3.41 21.89
CA ARG A 336 18.36 3.69 22.21
C ARG A 336 18.00 5.18 22.11
N THR A 337 16.71 5.47 22.08
CA THR A 337 16.17 6.84 22.21
C THR A 337 15.80 7.09 23.66
N LEU A 338 16.29 8.20 24.24
CA LEU A 338 15.85 8.67 25.55
C LEU A 338 14.55 9.46 25.38
N GLY A 339 13.56 9.18 26.22
CA GLY A 339 12.22 9.76 26.11
C GLY A 339 12.18 11.26 26.41
N PHE A 340 11.21 11.96 25.81
CA PHE A 340 10.92 13.37 26.10
C PHE A 340 10.76 13.62 27.60
N LYS A 341 11.32 14.74 28.10
CA LYS A 341 11.38 15.14 29.53
C LYS A 341 12.10 14.18 30.48
N SER A 342 12.71 13.09 29.99
CA SER A 342 13.51 12.21 30.85
C SER A 342 14.78 12.91 31.35
N GLY A 343 15.06 12.78 32.66
CA GLY A 343 16.21 13.40 33.33
C GLY A 343 17.41 12.48 33.45
N TRP A 344 18.61 13.00 33.17
CA TRP A 344 19.86 12.24 33.17
C TRP A 344 20.97 13.02 33.87
N ARG A 345 21.77 12.34 34.68
CA ARG A 345 22.96 12.94 35.29
C ARG A 345 24.12 12.90 34.30
N THR A 346 24.86 13.99 34.22
CA THR A 346 26.06 14.07 33.40
C THR A 346 27.19 14.76 34.16
N HIS A 347 28.41 14.31 33.90
CA HIS A 347 29.65 14.81 34.51
C HIS A 347 30.81 14.82 33.50
N GLN A 348 30.52 14.56 32.23
CA GLN A 348 31.50 14.49 31.17
C GLN A 348 30.89 14.91 29.84
N THR A 349 31.72 15.52 28.99
CA THR A 349 31.39 15.85 27.61
C THR A 349 32.37 15.20 26.64
N ALA A 350 31.97 15.05 25.38
CA ALA A 350 32.83 14.69 24.25
C ALA A 350 32.47 15.55 23.03
N LYS A 351 33.31 15.52 22.00
CA LYS A 351 33.06 16.19 20.71
C LYS A 351 33.09 15.21 19.54
N ASP A 352 32.22 15.44 18.58
CA ASP A 352 32.31 14.77 17.27
C ASP A 352 33.27 15.52 16.32
N SER A 353 33.43 14.99 15.10
CA SER A 353 34.33 15.56 14.09
C SER A 353 33.93 16.97 13.60
N SER A 354 32.70 17.40 13.84
CA SER A 354 32.25 18.78 13.53
C SER A 354 32.54 19.76 14.67
N GLY A 355 32.96 19.25 15.83
CA GLY A 355 33.16 20.03 17.05
C GLY A 355 31.89 20.19 17.90
N ALA A 356 30.77 19.57 17.52
CA ALA A 356 29.54 19.62 18.31
C ALA A 356 29.72 18.85 19.63
N ILE A 357 29.12 19.37 20.70
CA ILE A 357 29.30 18.85 22.06
C ILE A 357 28.22 17.81 22.38
N TRP A 358 28.64 16.74 23.03
CA TRP A 358 27.79 15.65 23.50
C TRP A 358 27.99 15.42 25.01
N TYR A 359 26.91 15.19 25.75
CA TYR A 359 26.93 14.89 27.18
C TYR A 359 26.91 13.38 27.41
N GLN A 360 27.74 12.89 28.33
CA GLN A 360 27.70 11.49 28.71
C GLN A 360 26.44 11.20 29.53
N VAL A 361 25.79 10.08 29.23
CA VAL A 361 24.59 9.60 29.94
C VAL A 361 24.73 8.16 30.44
N ALA A 362 25.70 7.39 29.92
CA ALA A 362 26.13 6.10 30.46
C ALA A 362 27.57 5.80 29.96
N ASP A 363 28.14 4.65 30.37
CA ASP A 363 29.46 4.24 29.89
C ASP A 363 29.49 4.20 28.34
N LYS A 364 30.44 4.95 27.76
CA LYS A 364 30.61 5.18 26.32
C LYS A 364 29.37 5.64 25.55
N GLN A 365 28.32 6.12 26.22
CA GLN A 365 27.06 6.55 25.61
C GLN A 365 26.82 8.05 25.86
N TYR A 366 26.59 8.77 24.78
CA TYR A 366 26.46 10.23 24.81
C TYR A 366 25.20 10.70 24.10
N ILE A 367 24.63 11.81 24.55
CA ILE A 367 23.50 12.52 23.93
C ILE A 367 23.96 13.89 23.44
N ALA A 368 23.47 14.36 22.30
CA ALA A 368 23.88 15.66 21.78
C ALA A 368 23.39 16.80 22.68
N LYS A 369 24.28 17.76 23.01
CA LYS A 369 23.94 18.93 23.84
C LYS A 369 22.76 19.71 23.27
N LYS A 370 22.66 19.80 21.94
CA LYS A 370 21.58 20.52 21.26
C LYS A 370 20.18 19.93 21.50
N ASP A 371 20.08 18.67 21.91
CA ASP A 371 18.82 17.92 22.06
C ASP A 371 18.34 17.85 23.52
N VAL A 372 19.06 18.52 24.42
CA VAL A 372 18.76 18.56 25.85
C VAL A 372 18.71 20.00 26.37
N TYR A 373 18.08 20.14 27.53
CA TYR A 373 18.05 21.32 28.39
C TYR A 373 18.82 20.99 29.67
N SER A 374 19.68 21.89 30.15
CA SER A 374 20.38 21.70 31.44
C SER A 374 19.52 22.30 32.55
N VAL A 375 19.22 21.51 33.58
CA VAL A 375 18.42 21.98 34.71
C VAL A 375 19.16 23.14 35.41
N GLY A 376 18.51 24.30 35.47
CA GLY A 376 19.08 25.54 35.97
C GLY A 376 19.36 26.59 34.89
N ASP A 377 19.39 26.20 33.62
CA ASP A 377 19.33 27.15 32.50
C ASP A 377 17.91 27.79 32.45
N PRO A 378 17.73 28.94 31.78
CA PRO A 378 16.40 29.53 31.59
C PRO A 378 15.41 28.53 30.97
N LEU A 379 14.36 28.20 31.72
CA LEU A 379 13.28 27.30 31.31
C LEU A 379 12.30 28.03 30.39
N ILE A 380 11.94 29.26 30.74
CA ILE A 380 11.03 30.10 29.95
C ILE A 380 11.78 30.72 28.77
N VAL A 381 11.36 30.38 27.55
CA VAL A 381 12.05 30.80 26.31
C VAL A 381 11.30 31.89 25.55
N SER A 382 10.00 32.07 25.80
CA SER A 382 9.23 33.16 25.22
C SER A 382 8.16 33.65 26.19
N SER A 383 7.79 34.93 26.08
CA SER A 383 6.69 35.52 26.82
C SER A 383 6.06 36.65 26.03
N ALA A 384 4.73 36.72 26.00
CA ALA A 384 3.94 37.77 25.37
C ALA A 384 2.95 38.36 26.36
N ASP A 385 2.62 39.64 26.19
CA ASP A 385 1.61 40.31 27.02
C ASP A 385 0.25 39.63 26.88
N TYR A 386 -0.38 39.36 28.03
CA TYR A 386 -1.65 38.66 28.12
C TYR A 386 -2.33 39.05 29.42
N ARG A 387 -3.30 39.97 29.34
CA ARG A 387 -4.01 40.53 30.50
C ARG A 387 -5.27 39.73 30.74
N ALA A 388 -5.32 38.99 31.85
CA ALA A 388 -6.45 38.16 32.21
C ALA A 388 -6.54 37.96 33.72
N ILE A 389 -7.68 37.44 34.19
CA ILE A 389 -7.81 36.86 35.54
C ILE A 389 -7.92 35.35 35.40
N GLY A 390 -7.07 34.62 36.12
CA GLY A 390 -7.06 33.16 36.14
C GLY A 390 -7.40 32.60 37.51
N THR A 391 -8.11 31.48 37.55
CA THR A 391 -8.39 30.71 38.77
C THR A 391 -7.64 29.40 38.71
N VAL A 392 -6.89 29.05 39.76
CA VAL A 392 -6.24 27.74 39.87
C VAL A 392 -7.32 26.68 40.05
N ILE A 393 -7.34 25.67 39.18
CA ILE A 393 -8.36 24.60 39.18
C ILE A 393 -7.79 23.22 39.52
N ASN A 394 -6.47 23.08 39.53
CA ASN A 394 -5.83 21.85 39.97
C ASN A 394 -6.11 21.64 41.46
N THR A 395 -6.67 20.48 41.81
CA THR A 395 -7.06 20.14 43.19
C THR A 395 -5.88 20.09 44.15
N LYS A 396 -4.66 19.90 43.64
CA LYS A 396 -3.40 19.94 44.40
C LYS A 396 -2.73 21.31 44.42
N GLY A 397 -3.34 22.33 43.79
CA GLY A 397 -2.70 23.62 43.55
C GLY A 397 -1.71 23.59 42.39
N THR A 398 -1.00 24.70 42.19
CA THR A 398 0.06 24.86 41.17
C THR A 398 1.30 25.47 41.77
N ASP A 399 2.47 25.00 41.36
CA ASP A 399 3.74 25.57 41.80
C ASP A 399 4.01 26.91 41.11
N LEU A 400 4.50 27.87 41.89
CA LEU A 400 5.00 29.16 41.43
C LEU A 400 6.51 29.06 41.16
N ILE A 401 6.88 29.10 39.89
CA ILE A 401 8.27 28.96 39.44
C ILE A 401 8.88 30.28 39.00
N ASP A 402 10.21 30.39 39.07
CA ASP A 402 10.98 31.44 38.41
C ASP A 402 11.28 31.10 36.93
N VAL A 403 11.99 32.00 36.24
CA VAL A 403 12.39 31.83 34.82
C VAL A 403 13.26 30.59 34.55
N ASN A 404 13.90 30.03 35.56
CA ASN A 404 14.77 28.85 35.46
C ASN A 404 14.04 27.56 35.91
N GLY A 405 12.73 27.63 36.22
CA GLY A 405 11.94 26.50 36.68
C GLY A 405 12.07 26.19 38.17
N LYS A 406 12.71 27.05 38.96
CA LYS A 406 12.84 26.82 40.40
C LYS A 406 11.53 27.19 41.11
N SER A 407 10.93 26.22 41.79
CA SER A 407 9.72 26.41 42.59
C SER A 407 10.01 27.23 43.85
N SER A 408 9.11 28.15 44.18
CA SER A 408 9.20 29.04 45.34
C SER A 408 8.09 28.83 46.37
N ARG A 409 6.86 28.58 45.91
CA ARG A 409 5.68 28.27 46.73
C ARG A 409 4.61 27.59 45.89
N ASN A 410 3.66 26.92 46.54
CA ASN A 410 2.48 26.35 45.89
C ASN A 410 1.27 27.29 46.07
N LEU A 411 0.51 27.54 45.01
CA LEU A 411 -0.72 28.32 45.04
C LEU A 411 -1.92 27.37 45.13
N ALA A 412 -2.76 27.56 46.14
CA ALA A 412 -3.87 26.65 46.43
C ALA A 412 -4.96 26.66 45.34
N ASN A 413 -5.69 25.54 45.26
CA ASN A 413 -6.89 25.40 44.43
C ASN A 413 -7.90 26.53 44.72
N LEU A 414 -8.60 26.98 43.67
CA LEU A 414 -9.60 28.05 43.66
C LEU A 414 -9.07 29.46 44.01
N THR A 415 -7.76 29.64 44.15
CA THR A 415 -7.18 30.99 44.28
C THR A 415 -7.19 31.72 42.94
N ARG A 416 -7.45 33.04 42.98
CA ARG A 416 -7.58 33.91 41.81
C ARG A 416 -6.35 34.81 41.67
N TRP A 417 -5.84 34.95 40.45
CA TRP A 417 -4.60 35.68 40.16
C TRP A 417 -4.76 36.57 38.93
N SER A 418 -4.18 37.77 39.02
CA SER A 418 -4.00 38.63 37.85
C SER A 418 -2.85 38.11 37.00
N ILE A 419 -3.08 37.97 35.70
CA ILE A 419 -2.12 37.48 34.74
C ILE A 419 -1.64 38.64 33.88
N SER A 420 -0.32 38.81 33.80
CA SER A 420 0.31 39.86 33.00
C SER A 420 0.77 39.37 31.64
N LYS A 421 1.22 38.11 31.55
CA LYS A 421 1.83 37.52 30.36
C LYS A 421 1.50 36.04 30.23
N LYS A 422 1.50 35.56 28.98
CA LYS A 422 1.50 34.14 28.63
C LYS A 422 2.88 33.80 28.08
N ALA A 423 3.49 32.76 28.62
CA ALA A 423 4.84 32.33 28.32
C ALA A 423 4.87 30.88 27.86
N GLN A 424 5.95 30.49 27.17
CA GLN A 424 6.20 29.12 26.75
C GLN A 424 7.60 28.70 27.21
N ASP A 425 7.72 27.48 27.72
CA ASP A 425 8.99 26.91 28.12
C ASP A 425 9.72 26.17 26.99
N ILE A 426 10.94 25.71 27.25
CA ILE A 426 11.79 24.95 26.32
C ILE A 426 11.16 23.62 25.86
N PHE A 427 10.15 23.12 26.57
CA PHE A 427 9.41 21.89 26.27
C PHE A 427 8.09 22.15 25.53
N GLY A 428 7.76 23.42 25.28
CA GLY A 428 6.54 23.84 24.60
C GLY A 428 5.32 24.00 25.52
N ASP A 429 5.45 23.78 26.84
CA ASP A 429 4.34 23.97 27.76
C ASP A 429 4.08 25.46 27.98
N TYR A 430 2.81 25.81 28.20
CA TYR A 430 2.40 27.18 28.46
C TYR A 430 2.34 27.50 29.95
N TRP A 431 2.71 28.73 30.26
CA TRP A 431 2.79 29.28 31.60
C TRP A 431 2.14 30.66 31.67
N TYR A 432 1.53 31.01 32.79
CA TYR A 432 0.97 32.35 33.04
C TYR A 432 1.80 33.08 34.07
N GLN A 433 2.19 34.31 33.74
CA GLN A 433 2.92 35.19 34.66
C GLN A 433 1.93 35.86 35.62
N VAL A 434 2.10 35.63 36.92
CA VAL A 434 1.23 36.18 37.98
C VAL A 434 1.94 37.20 38.88
N ALA A 435 3.26 37.31 38.77
CA ALA A 435 4.10 38.34 39.38
C ALA A 435 5.39 38.51 38.57
N ASP A 436 6.23 39.50 38.91
CA ASP A 436 7.47 39.74 38.15
C ASP A 436 8.35 38.48 38.12
N LYS A 437 8.63 38.01 36.89
CA LYS A 437 9.35 36.76 36.58
C LYS A 437 8.86 35.50 37.31
N GLN A 438 7.60 35.47 37.74
CA GLN A 438 6.99 34.35 38.44
C GLN A 438 5.81 33.78 37.67
N TYR A 439 5.82 32.47 37.45
CA TYR A 439 4.92 31.79 36.53
C TYR A 439 4.23 30.59 37.19
N ILE A 440 3.01 30.32 36.75
CA ILE A 440 2.23 29.11 37.09
C ILE A 440 1.84 28.37 35.81
N ALA A 441 1.64 27.05 35.90
CA ALA A 441 1.35 26.24 34.71
C ALA A 441 -0.03 26.61 34.14
N ALA A 442 -0.10 26.89 32.84
CA ALA A 442 -1.36 27.29 32.20
C ALA A 442 -2.41 26.16 32.23
N ALA A 443 -1.96 24.90 32.23
CA ALA A 443 -2.82 23.73 32.33
C ALA A 443 -3.60 23.66 33.66
N ASP A 444 -3.07 24.29 34.72
CA ASP A 444 -3.68 24.28 36.05
C ASP A 444 -4.62 25.47 36.28
N VAL A 445 -4.84 26.32 35.27
CA VAL A 445 -5.53 27.60 35.40
C VAL A 445 -6.70 27.70 34.42
N LEU A 446 -7.87 28.05 34.94
CA LEU A 446 -9.02 28.48 34.15
C LEU A 446 -9.01 30.01 34.01
N ILE A 447 -8.95 30.51 32.78
CA ILE A 447 -9.07 31.93 32.48
C ILE A 447 -10.53 32.36 32.50
N GLU A 448 -10.81 33.50 33.14
CA GLU A 448 -12.15 34.06 33.21
C GLU A 448 -12.70 34.42 31.82
N GLY A 449 -13.92 33.98 31.52
CA GLY A 449 -14.58 34.20 30.24
C GLY A 449 -14.23 33.19 29.13
N GLU A 450 -13.26 32.31 29.37
CA GLU A 450 -13.01 31.18 28.46
C GLU A 450 -14.07 30.07 28.62
N ASN A 451 -14.17 29.23 27.58
CA ASN A 451 -14.96 28.02 27.67
C ASN A 451 -14.37 27.08 28.74
N ILE A 452 -15.21 26.67 29.69
CA ILE A 452 -14.81 25.79 30.79
C ILE A 452 -14.73 24.32 30.37
N PHE A 453 -15.32 23.95 29.23
CA PHE A 453 -15.36 22.57 28.74
C PHE A 453 -14.11 22.22 27.94
N SER A 454 -13.48 21.10 28.31
CA SER A 454 -12.25 20.57 27.71
C SER A 454 -12.51 19.40 26.77
N LYS A 455 -13.65 18.71 26.94
CA LYS A 455 -14.07 17.58 26.11
C LYS A 455 -15.57 17.65 25.85
N THR A 456 -15.99 17.31 24.63
CA THR A 456 -17.39 17.21 24.23
C THR A 456 -17.60 15.91 23.47
N GLU A 457 -18.62 15.16 23.86
CA GLU A 457 -19.08 13.93 23.24
C GLU A 457 -20.54 14.15 22.79
N PRO A 458 -20.90 13.87 21.53
CA PRO A 458 -22.29 13.94 21.09
C PRO A 458 -23.12 12.89 21.84
N MET A 459 -24.34 13.26 22.23
CA MET A 459 -25.33 12.36 22.80
C MET A 459 -26.69 12.58 22.15
N ASN A 460 -27.57 11.60 22.27
CA ASN A 460 -28.96 11.72 21.89
C ASN A 460 -29.79 10.86 22.84
N ASP A 461 -30.00 11.37 24.04
CA ASP A 461 -30.60 10.64 25.15
C ASP A 461 -31.52 11.57 25.97
N SER A 462 -32.26 11.03 26.92
CA SER A 462 -33.04 11.78 27.90
C SER A 462 -32.54 11.51 29.32
N VAL A 463 -32.44 12.57 30.10
CA VAL A 463 -32.14 12.47 31.54
C VAL A 463 -33.25 13.09 32.37
N VAL A 464 -33.42 12.56 33.58
CA VAL A 464 -34.33 13.07 34.61
C VAL A 464 -33.52 13.70 35.72
N ILE A 465 -33.98 14.84 36.23
CA ILE A 465 -33.36 15.51 37.37
C ILE A 465 -33.68 14.76 38.67
N ILE A 466 -32.65 14.28 39.37
CA ILE A 466 -32.79 13.50 40.61
C ILE A 466 -32.39 14.28 41.86
N ASN A 467 -31.80 15.47 41.70
CA ASN A 467 -31.41 16.30 42.83
C ASN A 467 -32.65 16.89 43.54
N LYS A 468 -32.83 16.55 44.83
CA LYS A 468 -33.99 16.95 45.66
C LYS A 468 -34.08 18.47 45.93
N SER A 469 -33.03 19.25 45.67
CA SER A 469 -32.99 20.71 45.85
C SER A 469 -33.05 21.49 44.54
N ASP A 470 -33.50 20.83 43.46
CA ASP A 470 -33.41 21.25 42.06
C ASP A 470 -31.96 21.33 41.54
N ALA A 471 -31.76 21.03 40.25
CA ALA A 471 -30.43 21.05 39.63
C ALA A 471 -30.14 22.41 38.98
N GLU A 472 -28.99 23.00 39.28
CA GLU A 472 -28.58 24.29 38.71
C GLU A 472 -27.84 24.10 37.39
N THR A 473 -28.23 24.84 36.35
CA THR A 473 -27.52 24.88 35.07
C THR A 473 -26.52 26.01 35.00
N ILE A 474 -25.47 25.78 34.23
CA ILE A 474 -24.46 26.79 33.88
C ILE A 474 -24.36 26.96 32.37
N ASN A 475 -23.73 28.05 31.93
CA ASN A 475 -23.33 28.23 30.54
C ASN A 475 -21.88 27.79 30.29
N SER A 476 -21.41 27.84 29.04
CA SER A 476 -20.02 27.48 28.67
C SER A 476 -18.94 28.33 29.33
N ARG A 477 -19.30 29.46 29.97
CA ARG A 477 -18.39 30.31 30.76
C ARG A 477 -18.48 30.03 32.26
N GLY A 478 -19.22 29.01 32.68
CA GLY A 478 -19.41 28.66 34.11
C GLY A 478 -20.35 29.58 34.87
N GLN A 479 -21.11 30.44 34.19
CA GLN A 479 -22.08 31.34 34.83
C GLN A 479 -23.41 30.61 35.00
N LYS A 480 -24.05 30.80 36.17
CA LYS A 480 -25.35 30.22 36.49
C LYS A 480 -26.42 30.74 35.52
N VAL A 481 -27.31 29.86 35.06
CA VAL A 481 -28.39 30.21 34.13
C VAL A 481 -29.76 30.05 34.80
N LYS A 482 -30.17 28.83 35.12
CA LYS A 482 -31.47 28.55 35.75
C LYS A 482 -31.44 27.27 36.60
N LYS A 483 -32.55 26.98 37.28
CA LYS A 483 -32.77 25.70 37.97
C LYS A 483 -33.73 24.82 37.19
N LEU A 484 -33.48 23.52 37.20
CA LEU A 484 -34.34 22.49 36.63
C LEU A 484 -35.03 21.73 37.77
N ALA A 485 -36.35 21.62 37.69
CA ALA A 485 -37.15 21.00 38.73
C ALA A 485 -36.84 19.51 38.88
N VAL A 486 -36.84 19.00 40.12
CA VAL A 486 -36.77 17.55 40.37
C VAL A 486 -37.85 16.80 39.57
N ASN A 487 -37.52 15.63 39.05
CA ASN A 487 -38.35 14.79 38.17
C ASN A 487 -38.70 15.40 36.80
N SER A 488 -38.20 16.58 36.44
CA SER A 488 -38.31 17.08 35.06
C SER A 488 -37.40 16.31 34.11
N GLU A 489 -37.89 16.05 32.90
CA GLU A 489 -37.15 15.35 31.84
C GLU A 489 -36.57 16.33 30.83
N TRP A 490 -35.32 16.08 30.43
CA TRP A 490 -34.58 16.92 29.49
C TRP A 490 -33.85 16.06 28.46
N HIS A 491 -33.98 16.47 27.19
CA HIS A 491 -33.15 15.93 26.11
C HIS A 491 -31.70 16.37 26.31
N VAL A 492 -30.77 15.42 26.14
CA VAL A 492 -29.33 15.66 26.23
C VAL A 492 -28.70 15.47 24.85
N SER A 493 -28.21 16.58 24.32
CA SER A 493 -27.54 16.61 23.01
C SER A 493 -26.04 16.33 23.09
N GLN A 494 -25.43 16.52 24.27
CA GLN A 494 -23.99 16.37 24.46
C GLN A 494 -23.66 16.01 25.91
N LYS A 495 -22.56 15.28 26.08
CA LYS A 495 -21.84 15.13 27.34
C LYS A 495 -20.53 15.89 27.28
N LEU A 496 -20.29 16.72 28.27
CA LEU A 496 -19.12 17.57 28.36
C LEU A 496 -18.33 17.26 29.62
N THR A 497 -17.02 17.42 29.55
CA THR A 497 -16.13 17.38 30.72
C THR A 497 -15.49 18.75 30.86
N ASP A 498 -15.63 19.38 32.02
CA ASP A 498 -14.98 20.67 32.29
C ASP A 498 -13.48 20.50 32.56
N LYS A 499 -12.74 21.61 32.61
CA LYS A 499 -11.28 21.60 32.88
C LYS A 499 -10.94 21.05 34.28
N THR A 500 -11.91 20.90 35.19
CA THR A 500 -11.74 20.26 36.50
C THR A 500 -11.96 18.75 36.47
N GLY A 501 -12.49 18.21 35.37
CA GLY A 501 -12.87 16.81 35.22
C GLY A 501 -14.32 16.50 35.57
N THR A 502 -15.13 17.50 35.95
CA THR A 502 -16.56 17.30 36.25
C THR A 502 -17.33 17.06 34.95
N VAL A 503 -18.29 16.14 34.99
CA VAL A 503 -19.12 15.78 33.83
C VAL A 503 -20.44 16.56 33.85
N TRP A 504 -20.82 17.07 32.69
CA TRP A 504 -22.00 17.89 32.46
C TRP A 504 -22.79 17.39 31.25
N TYR A 505 -24.10 17.61 31.23
CA TYR A 505 -25.01 17.29 30.14
C TYR A 505 -25.61 18.57 29.53
N ALA A 506 -25.59 18.68 28.21
CA ALA A 506 -26.19 19.80 27.49
C ALA A 506 -27.70 19.61 27.33
N VAL A 507 -28.46 20.42 28.06
CA VAL A 507 -29.93 20.35 28.16
C VAL A 507 -30.64 21.41 27.30
N GLY A 508 -29.87 22.24 26.60
CA GLY A 508 -30.39 23.19 25.62
C GLY A 508 -29.38 24.28 25.29
N GLY A 509 -29.17 24.57 23.99
CA GLY A 509 -28.30 25.67 23.53
C GLY A 509 -26.96 25.74 24.27
N ASN A 510 -26.80 26.79 25.09
CA ASN A 510 -25.61 27.04 25.92
C ASN A 510 -25.92 26.84 27.42
N GLU A 511 -26.68 25.79 27.77
CA GLU A 511 -27.08 25.43 29.13
C GLU A 511 -26.71 23.98 29.46
N PHE A 512 -26.05 23.80 30.61
CA PHE A 512 -25.45 22.53 31.01
C PHE A 512 -25.77 22.21 32.47
N VAL A 513 -26.21 20.99 32.76
CA VAL A 513 -26.49 20.48 34.11
C VAL A 513 -25.42 19.45 34.51
N LYS A 514 -25.06 19.34 35.79
CA LYS A 514 -24.10 18.31 36.22
C LYS A 514 -24.69 16.93 36.03
N ALA A 515 -23.90 15.99 35.49
CA ALA A 515 -24.35 14.62 35.32
C ALA A 515 -24.74 13.97 36.66
N SER A 516 -24.06 14.32 37.75
CA SER A 516 -24.36 13.83 39.11
C SER A 516 -25.74 14.24 39.64
N ASP A 517 -26.36 15.28 39.05
CA ASP A 517 -27.69 15.74 39.43
C ASP A 517 -28.81 15.08 38.59
N THR A 518 -28.44 14.14 37.73
CA THR A 518 -29.34 13.50 36.74
C THR A 518 -29.25 11.98 36.75
N ALA A 519 -30.28 11.32 36.19
CA ALA A 519 -30.26 9.89 35.85
C ALA A 519 -30.81 9.68 34.43
N GLN A 520 -30.26 8.72 33.68
CA GLN A 520 -30.78 8.36 32.35
C GLN A 520 -32.16 7.68 32.47
N ARG A 521 -33.13 8.09 31.65
CA ARG A 521 -34.45 7.45 31.60
C ARG A 521 -34.40 6.29 30.60
N ALA A 522 -34.47 5.05 31.07
CA ALA A 522 -34.27 3.91 30.19
C ALA A 522 -35.51 3.46 29.40
N PHE A 523 -36.75 3.72 29.86
CA PHE A 523 -37.98 3.29 29.17
C PHE A 523 -39.18 4.24 29.38
N HIS A 524 -40.06 4.34 28.36
CA HIS A 524 -41.35 5.05 28.42
C HIS A 524 -42.44 4.11 28.95
N VAL A 525 -43.30 4.62 29.84
CA VAL A 525 -44.44 3.88 30.42
C VAL A 525 -45.73 4.47 29.84
N GLU A 526 -46.40 3.69 28.98
CA GLU A 526 -47.70 4.03 28.42
C GLU A 526 -48.81 3.79 29.47
N GLN A 527 -49.69 4.77 29.68
CA GLN A 527 -50.81 4.64 30.63
C GLN A 527 -52.09 4.23 29.89
N ARG A 528 -52.63 3.06 30.23
CA ARG A 528 -53.84 2.50 29.60
C ARG A 528 -54.71 1.77 30.63
N TYR A 529 -55.23 2.52 31.60
CA TYR A 529 -56.02 1.97 32.70
C TYR A 529 -57.31 1.28 32.24
N ILE A 530 -57.60 0.13 32.84
CA ILE A 530 -58.87 -0.57 32.69
C ILE A 530 -59.97 0.25 33.37
N ALA A 531 -61.07 0.48 32.67
CA ALA A 531 -62.22 1.18 33.24
C ALA A 531 -63.00 0.26 34.21
N GLY A 532 -63.40 0.80 35.37
CA GLY A 532 -64.26 0.11 36.33
C GLY A 532 -63.55 -0.80 37.33
N LEU A 533 -62.22 -0.71 37.44
CA LEU A 533 -61.45 -1.47 38.44
C LEU A 533 -61.85 -1.08 39.88
N PRO A 534 -61.80 -2.04 40.83
CA PRO A 534 -62.03 -1.76 42.23
C PRO A 534 -60.84 -1.05 42.88
N HIS A 535 -61.10 -0.03 43.69
CA HIS A 535 -60.09 0.76 44.39
C HIS A 535 -59.86 0.25 45.82
N ASN A 536 -59.31 -0.95 45.95
CA ASN A 536 -58.95 -1.50 47.26
C ASN A 536 -57.47 -1.22 47.58
N GLU A 537 -57.19 -0.74 48.79
CA GLU A 537 -55.81 -0.49 49.23
C GLU A 537 -55.03 -1.80 49.42
N THR A 538 -53.73 -1.73 49.16
CA THR A 538 -52.74 -2.79 49.43
C THR A 538 -51.76 -2.32 50.48
N SER A 539 -51.16 -3.26 51.22
CA SER A 539 -50.09 -2.94 52.19
C SER A 539 -48.74 -2.60 51.54
N GLY A 540 -48.63 -2.71 50.22
CA GLY A 540 -47.48 -2.21 49.44
C GLY A 540 -46.14 -2.91 49.72
N GLN A 541 -46.18 -4.15 50.23
CA GLN A 541 -45.02 -4.90 50.67
C GLN A 541 -44.23 -5.55 49.53
N PHE A 542 -44.86 -5.82 48.39
CA PHE A 542 -44.26 -6.58 47.29
C PHE A 542 -44.38 -5.91 45.92
N ILE A 543 -43.38 -6.16 45.07
CA ILE A 543 -43.50 -6.05 43.61
C ILE A 543 -43.49 -7.46 43.06
N VAL A 544 -44.56 -7.90 42.39
CA VAL A 544 -44.67 -9.29 41.92
C VAL A 544 -44.27 -9.40 40.45
N ALA A 545 -43.32 -10.28 40.17
CA ALA A 545 -42.78 -10.60 38.85
C ALA A 545 -43.50 -11.82 38.27
N HIS A 546 -44.21 -11.59 37.16
CA HIS A 546 -44.99 -12.58 36.41
C HIS A 546 -44.50 -12.79 34.98
N GLU A 547 -44.96 -13.87 34.35
CA GLU A 547 -44.99 -14.01 32.88
C GLU A 547 -46.32 -14.64 32.43
N SER A 548 -46.73 -14.34 31.19
CA SER A 548 -48.12 -14.52 30.72
C SER A 548 -48.59 -15.96 30.47
N GLY A 549 -47.75 -16.97 30.67
CA GLY A 549 -48.07 -18.39 30.70
C GLY A 549 -48.46 -19.04 29.36
N SER A 550 -48.78 -18.25 28.34
CA SER A 550 -49.45 -18.72 27.13
C SER A 550 -48.46 -19.12 26.04
N VAL A 551 -48.09 -20.40 25.94
CA VAL A 551 -47.15 -20.92 24.92
C VAL A 551 -47.56 -20.54 23.48
N GLY A 552 -48.86 -20.48 23.20
CA GLY A 552 -49.40 -20.06 21.89
C GLY A 552 -49.10 -18.61 21.49
N SER A 553 -48.77 -17.74 22.44
CA SER A 553 -48.42 -16.33 22.17
C SER A 553 -46.95 -16.12 21.81
N GLU A 554 -46.09 -17.14 21.94
CA GLU A 554 -44.66 -17.02 21.65
C GLU A 554 -44.35 -16.70 20.17
N THR A 555 -45.24 -17.13 19.27
CA THR A 555 -45.18 -16.85 17.82
C THR A 555 -46.05 -15.67 17.37
N ASP A 556 -46.83 -15.10 18.27
CA ASP A 556 -47.75 -14.01 17.97
C ASP A 556 -46.96 -12.67 17.95
N PRO A 557 -46.88 -11.96 16.80
CA PRO A 557 -46.19 -10.68 16.74
C PRO A 557 -46.80 -9.62 17.66
N ASP A 558 -48.11 -9.73 17.96
CA ASP A 558 -48.92 -8.78 18.73
C ASP A 558 -49.31 -9.33 20.12
N ALA A 559 -48.55 -10.31 20.63
CA ALA A 559 -48.81 -11.01 21.89
C ALA A 559 -49.11 -10.08 23.08
N LEU A 560 -48.39 -8.94 23.18
CA LEU A 560 -48.60 -7.94 24.23
C LEU A 560 -49.98 -7.29 24.13
N GLU A 561 -50.36 -6.83 22.94
CA GLU A 561 -51.64 -6.12 22.72
C GLU A 561 -52.83 -7.08 22.87
N HIS A 562 -52.70 -8.32 22.39
CA HIS A 562 -53.74 -9.34 22.59
C HIS A 562 -53.89 -9.73 24.06
N ALA A 563 -52.81 -9.86 24.83
CA ALA A 563 -52.87 -10.18 26.25
C ALA A 563 -53.51 -9.04 27.07
N ILE A 564 -53.13 -7.78 26.80
CA ILE A 564 -53.75 -6.61 27.43
C ILE A 564 -55.24 -6.53 27.10
N THR A 565 -55.61 -6.75 25.83
CA THR A 565 -57.02 -6.73 25.38
C THR A 565 -57.82 -7.85 26.04
N TYR A 566 -57.25 -9.06 26.14
CA TYR A 566 -57.89 -10.19 26.81
C TYR A 566 -58.11 -9.90 28.30
N MET A 567 -57.08 -9.39 29.00
CA MET A 567 -57.19 -8.99 30.40
C MET A 567 -58.23 -7.88 30.59
N GLN A 568 -58.25 -6.85 29.73
CA GLN A 568 -59.24 -5.77 29.75
C GLN A 568 -60.68 -6.31 29.65
N ASN A 569 -60.93 -7.32 28.83
CA ASN A 569 -62.25 -7.91 28.66
C ASN A 569 -62.64 -8.90 29.78
N ASN A 570 -61.66 -9.42 30.54
CA ASN A 570 -61.85 -10.46 31.55
C ASN A 570 -61.32 -10.05 32.94
N TRP A 571 -61.21 -8.75 33.21
CA TRP A 571 -60.52 -8.23 34.40
C TRP A 571 -61.16 -8.69 35.71
N THR A 572 -62.46 -9.03 35.69
CA THR A 572 -63.17 -9.57 36.86
C THR A 572 -62.65 -10.95 37.31
N SER A 573 -61.92 -11.64 36.44
CA SER A 573 -61.19 -12.87 36.77
C SER A 573 -59.78 -12.58 37.30
N ALA A 574 -59.02 -11.76 36.57
CA ALA A 574 -57.65 -11.41 36.92
C ALA A 574 -57.20 -10.14 36.18
N TYR A 575 -56.37 -9.32 36.84
CA TYR A 575 -55.67 -8.20 36.22
C TYR A 575 -54.41 -7.82 36.99
N VAL A 576 -53.43 -7.26 36.28
CA VAL A 576 -52.14 -6.81 36.84
C VAL A 576 -51.93 -5.31 36.59
N THR A 577 -50.95 -4.70 37.27
CA THR A 577 -50.69 -3.27 37.14
C THR A 577 -49.91 -2.93 35.88
N HIS A 578 -49.02 -3.80 35.42
CA HIS A 578 -48.18 -3.54 34.25
C HIS A 578 -47.99 -4.76 33.35
N TRP A 579 -47.75 -4.46 32.08
CA TRP A 579 -47.26 -5.39 31.07
C TRP A 579 -45.97 -4.88 30.44
N VAL A 580 -45.04 -5.79 30.17
CA VAL A 580 -43.81 -5.54 29.42
C VAL A 580 -43.73 -6.50 28.24
N GLY A 581 -43.42 -5.98 27.06
CA GLY A 581 -43.27 -6.79 25.86
C GLY A 581 -43.05 -5.94 24.62
N ASP A 582 -43.22 -6.56 23.45
CA ASP A 582 -43.17 -5.87 22.16
C ASP A 582 -41.88 -5.07 21.88
N GLY A 583 -40.73 -5.61 22.29
CA GLY A 583 -39.43 -4.99 22.07
C GLY A 583 -39.07 -3.89 23.07
N GLY A 584 -39.56 -4.00 24.31
CA GLY A 584 -39.28 -3.09 25.43
C GLY A 584 -40.37 -2.06 25.71
N ARG A 585 -41.59 -2.24 25.16
CA ARG A 585 -42.75 -1.42 25.52
C ARG A 585 -43.24 -1.79 26.92
N ILE A 586 -43.63 -0.77 27.68
CA ILE A 586 -44.22 -0.90 29.01
C ILE A 586 -45.60 -0.25 28.98
N VAL A 587 -46.63 -0.99 29.38
CA VAL A 587 -48.01 -0.51 29.47
C VAL A 587 -48.51 -0.70 30.89
N GLN A 588 -48.88 0.39 31.56
CA GLN A 588 -49.53 0.36 32.87
C GLN A 588 -51.05 0.28 32.69
N THR A 589 -51.65 -0.79 33.20
CA THR A 589 -53.06 -1.14 33.02
C THR A 589 -53.92 -0.96 34.26
N ALA A 590 -53.30 -0.77 35.43
CA ALA A 590 -53.98 -0.41 36.68
C ALA A 590 -53.10 0.51 37.55
N PRO A 591 -53.68 1.30 38.47
CA PRO A 591 -52.92 2.10 39.43
C PRO A 591 -51.99 1.23 40.28
N VAL A 592 -50.82 1.77 40.64
CA VAL A 592 -49.94 1.17 41.66
C VAL A 592 -50.40 1.58 43.05
N GLY A 593 -50.09 0.76 44.06
CA GLY A 593 -50.56 1.00 45.43
C GLY A 593 -52.06 0.70 45.63
N GLU A 594 -52.72 0.17 44.60
CA GLU A 594 -54.06 -0.42 44.67
C GLU A 594 -53.97 -1.92 44.36
N MET A 595 -54.89 -2.70 44.93
CA MET A 595 -54.91 -4.15 44.75
C MET A 595 -55.12 -4.50 43.27
N SER A 596 -54.31 -5.43 42.79
CA SER A 596 -54.47 -6.13 41.50
C SER A 596 -54.75 -7.61 41.78
N TRP A 597 -55.39 -8.32 40.84
CA TRP A 597 -55.78 -9.72 41.01
C TRP A 597 -54.94 -10.64 40.12
N GLY A 598 -53.71 -10.92 40.51
CA GLY A 598 -52.77 -11.71 39.70
C GLY A 598 -52.00 -12.80 40.46
N CYS A 599 -51.98 -12.81 41.80
CA CYS A 599 -51.12 -13.72 42.57
C CYS A 599 -51.76 -14.33 43.83
N GLY A 600 -53.09 -14.51 43.82
CA GLY A 600 -53.85 -15.05 44.95
C GLY A 600 -54.16 -14.02 46.04
N PRO A 601 -55.17 -14.26 46.90
CA PRO A 601 -55.72 -13.26 47.83
C PRO A 601 -54.68 -12.54 48.71
N THR A 602 -53.80 -13.29 49.37
CA THR A 602 -52.80 -12.71 50.29
C THR A 602 -51.73 -11.93 49.51
N GLY A 603 -51.27 -12.47 48.38
CA GLY A 603 -50.34 -11.78 47.48
C GLY A 603 -50.92 -10.46 46.98
N ASN A 604 -52.17 -10.49 46.50
CA ASN A 604 -52.90 -9.33 46.00
C ASN A 604 -53.03 -8.21 47.04
N SER A 605 -53.34 -8.52 48.30
CA SER A 605 -53.44 -7.51 49.38
C SER A 605 -52.10 -6.89 49.81
N LYS A 606 -50.98 -7.44 49.31
CA LYS A 606 -49.61 -7.06 49.68
C LYS A 606 -48.82 -6.48 48.52
N ALA A 607 -49.22 -6.72 47.28
CA ALA A 607 -48.52 -6.23 46.11
C ALA A 607 -48.79 -4.74 45.91
N PHE A 608 -47.74 -3.91 45.90
CA PHE A 608 -47.80 -2.53 45.39
C PHE A 608 -47.97 -2.51 43.86
N ALA A 609 -47.36 -3.48 43.18
CA ALA A 609 -47.49 -3.68 41.74
C ALA A 609 -47.31 -5.16 41.37
N GLN A 610 -47.93 -5.57 40.27
CA GLN A 610 -47.79 -6.89 39.65
C GLN A 610 -47.46 -6.68 38.17
N VAL A 611 -46.37 -7.28 37.67
CA VAL A 611 -45.81 -6.99 36.34
C VAL A 611 -45.73 -8.27 35.52
N GLU A 612 -46.48 -8.30 34.43
CA GLU A 612 -46.47 -9.38 33.44
C GLU A 612 -45.40 -9.16 32.37
N LEU A 613 -44.64 -10.20 32.07
CA LEU A 613 -43.76 -10.27 30.91
C LEU A 613 -44.44 -11.07 29.79
N ALA A 614 -44.75 -10.42 28.68
CA ALA A 614 -45.31 -11.08 27.51
C ALA A 614 -44.29 -12.04 26.88
N ARG A 615 -44.74 -13.25 26.53
CA ARG A 615 -43.88 -14.24 25.87
C ARG A 615 -43.55 -13.88 24.42
N THR A 616 -42.36 -14.28 23.98
CA THR A 616 -41.90 -14.28 22.59
C THR A 616 -40.83 -15.37 22.40
N ASN A 617 -40.79 -16.04 21.25
CA ASN A 617 -39.68 -16.93 20.90
C ASN A 617 -38.51 -16.20 20.22
N ASN A 618 -38.66 -14.90 19.93
CA ASN A 618 -37.62 -14.09 19.32
C ASN A 618 -36.66 -13.57 20.40
N LYS A 619 -35.46 -14.18 20.47
CA LYS A 619 -34.43 -13.83 21.47
C LYS A 619 -34.03 -12.36 21.46
N ALA A 620 -33.99 -11.70 20.30
CA ALA A 620 -33.60 -10.29 20.22
C ALA A 620 -34.71 -9.37 20.75
N LYS A 621 -35.97 -9.73 20.51
CA LYS A 621 -37.14 -9.03 21.09
C LYS A 621 -37.17 -9.22 22.61
N PHE A 622 -37.00 -10.46 23.06
CA PHE A 622 -36.89 -10.79 24.48
C PHE A 622 -35.78 -10.04 25.21
N GLN A 623 -34.59 -9.89 24.62
CA GLN A 623 -33.50 -9.13 25.27
C GLN A 623 -33.91 -7.68 25.58
N LYS A 624 -34.70 -7.05 24.70
CA LYS A 624 -35.23 -5.70 24.93
C LYS A 624 -36.32 -5.72 25.98
N ASP A 625 -37.24 -6.68 25.90
CA ASP A 625 -38.32 -6.88 26.87
C ASP A 625 -37.78 -7.13 28.27
N TYR A 626 -36.78 -8.00 28.40
CA TYR A 626 -36.13 -8.33 29.66
C TYR A 626 -35.40 -7.12 30.27
N LYS A 627 -34.73 -6.30 29.47
CA LYS A 627 -34.10 -5.06 29.96
C LYS A 627 -35.14 -4.07 30.48
N ALA A 628 -36.27 -3.92 29.79
CA ALA A 628 -37.40 -3.09 30.24
C ALA A 628 -38.04 -3.64 31.51
N TYR A 629 -38.20 -4.95 31.59
CA TYR A 629 -38.79 -5.67 32.72
C TYR A 629 -37.96 -5.52 33.99
N ILE A 630 -36.64 -5.74 33.93
CA ILE A 630 -35.74 -5.52 35.07
C ILE A 630 -35.75 -4.06 35.50
N TRP A 631 -35.71 -3.12 34.54
CA TRP A 631 -35.76 -1.70 34.86
C TRP A 631 -37.05 -1.33 35.59
N LEU A 632 -38.20 -1.80 35.10
CA LEU A 632 -39.51 -1.51 35.69
C LEU A 632 -39.67 -2.10 37.09
N LEU A 633 -39.30 -3.36 37.30
CA LEU A 633 -39.36 -4.00 38.62
C LEU A 633 -38.52 -3.25 39.65
N ARG A 634 -37.34 -2.75 39.24
CA ARG A 634 -36.45 -1.95 40.09
C ARG A 634 -37.02 -0.56 40.36
N LEU A 635 -37.61 0.09 39.37
CA LEU A 635 -38.28 1.38 39.53
C LEU A 635 -39.44 1.28 40.53
N LEU A 636 -40.31 0.30 40.36
CA LEU A 636 -41.46 0.09 41.24
C LEU A 636 -41.04 -0.27 42.66
N ALA A 637 -39.93 -0.99 42.84
CA ALA A 637 -39.36 -1.25 44.16
C ALA A 637 -38.87 0.04 44.85
N ASP A 638 -38.26 0.97 44.10
CA ASP A 638 -37.86 2.28 44.62
C ASP A 638 -39.09 3.14 44.98
N GLU A 639 -40.12 3.14 44.13
CA GLU A 639 -41.37 3.88 44.37
C GLU A 639 -42.12 3.38 45.62
N ALA A 640 -42.16 2.06 45.81
CA ALA A 640 -42.75 1.44 47.01
C ALA A 640 -41.85 1.51 48.26
N GLY A 641 -40.59 1.92 48.12
CA GLY A 641 -39.63 1.93 49.22
C GLY A 641 -39.26 0.53 49.75
N VAL A 642 -39.27 -0.49 48.90
CA VAL A 642 -38.99 -1.90 49.26
C VAL A 642 -37.66 -2.42 48.69
N SER A 643 -37.20 -3.57 49.20
CA SER A 643 -35.92 -4.15 48.80
C SER A 643 -35.93 -4.68 47.35
N LYS A 644 -34.83 -4.46 46.63
CA LYS A 644 -34.51 -5.07 45.32
C LYS A 644 -33.84 -6.44 45.43
N GLN A 645 -33.95 -7.11 46.57
CA GLN A 645 -33.52 -8.50 46.70
C GLN A 645 -34.68 -9.40 46.30
N LEU A 646 -34.55 -10.06 45.15
CA LEU A 646 -35.54 -10.98 44.63
C LEU A 646 -35.71 -12.17 45.59
N ASP A 647 -36.95 -12.48 45.97
CA ASP A 647 -37.35 -13.67 46.74
C ASP A 647 -36.70 -13.83 48.12
N ALA A 648 -36.05 -12.78 48.63
CA ALA A 648 -35.51 -12.74 49.99
C ALA A 648 -36.62 -12.77 51.06
N SER A 649 -36.26 -12.99 52.32
CA SER A 649 -37.23 -12.85 53.42
C SER A 649 -37.73 -11.41 53.56
N GLY A 650 -39.03 -11.22 53.85
CA GLY A 650 -39.62 -9.90 54.09
C GLY A 650 -40.03 -9.14 52.80
N ASN A 651 -40.21 -7.83 52.90
CA ASN A 651 -40.69 -6.97 51.82
C ASN A 651 -39.68 -6.87 50.68
N GLY A 652 -40.17 -6.73 49.44
CA GLY A 652 -39.32 -6.61 48.25
C GLY A 652 -39.91 -7.23 47.00
N VAL A 653 -39.09 -7.36 45.96
CA VAL A 653 -39.50 -8.02 44.70
C VAL A 653 -39.68 -9.52 44.92
N LYS A 654 -40.84 -10.07 44.52
CA LYS A 654 -41.19 -11.49 44.63
C LYS A 654 -41.57 -12.06 43.27
N THR A 655 -41.21 -13.30 43.00
CA THR A 655 -41.78 -14.07 41.89
C THR A 655 -43.16 -14.60 42.27
N HIS A 656 -44.00 -14.90 41.26
CA HIS A 656 -45.25 -15.59 41.51
C HIS A 656 -45.02 -16.97 42.15
N GLU A 657 -43.96 -17.67 41.74
CA GLU A 657 -43.50 -18.90 42.37
C GLU A 657 -43.28 -18.73 43.88
N TRP A 658 -42.60 -17.66 44.31
CA TRP A 658 -42.39 -17.40 45.73
C TRP A 658 -43.70 -17.14 46.47
N ILE A 659 -44.64 -16.41 45.87
CA ILE A 659 -45.97 -16.14 46.44
C ILE A 659 -46.75 -17.45 46.63
N SER A 660 -46.79 -18.32 45.61
CA SER A 660 -47.36 -19.67 45.70
C SER A 660 -46.71 -20.48 46.82
N TYR A 661 -45.38 -20.40 46.94
CA TYR A 661 -44.67 -21.13 47.98
C TYR A 661 -44.82 -20.54 49.40
N ALA A 662 -45.09 -19.24 49.53
CA ALA A 662 -45.26 -18.59 50.82
C ALA A 662 -46.67 -18.81 51.38
N TYR A 663 -47.70 -18.74 50.52
CA TYR A 663 -49.10 -18.66 50.98
C TYR A 663 -49.98 -19.86 50.63
N ARG A 664 -49.59 -20.72 49.66
CA ARG A 664 -50.33 -21.95 49.28
C ARG A 664 -51.78 -21.70 48.81
N GLU A 665 -52.08 -20.51 48.29
CA GLU A 665 -53.41 -20.14 47.78
C GLU A 665 -53.54 -20.33 46.25
N VAL A 666 -52.41 -20.39 45.56
CA VAL A 666 -52.26 -20.58 44.11
C VAL A 666 -51.06 -21.51 43.85
N ASP A 667 -50.96 -22.09 42.66
CA ASP A 667 -49.96 -23.10 42.27
C ASP A 667 -49.06 -22.68 41.10
N HIS A 668 -49.06 -21.38 40.75
CA HIS A 668 -48.25 -20.79 39.70
C HIS A 668 -46.75 -20.76 40.04
N VAL A 669 -45.90 -20.92 39.02
CA VAL A 669 -44.42 -21.02 39.16
C VAL A 669 -43.65 -20.07 38.24
N ASP A 670 -44.32 -19.09 37.64
CA ASP A 670 -43.70 -18.02 36.86
C ASP A 670 -42.79 -17.10 37.69
N PRO A 671 -41.77 -16.45 37.08
CA PRO A 671 -41.42 -16.44 35.65
C PRO A 671 -40.24 -17.37 35.27
N TYR A 672 -39.73 -18.17 36.21
CA TYR A 672 -38.45 -18.87 36.04
C TYR A 672 -38.40 -19.84 34.87
N GLY A 673 -39.49 -20.56 34.59
CA GLY A 673 -39.54 -21.52 33.49
C GLY A 673 -39.30 -20.85 32.13
N TYR A 674 -40.03 -19.77 31.86
CA TYR A 674 -39.89 -19.00 30.61
C TYR A 674 -38.54 -18.28 30.53
N LEU A 675 -38.08 -17.65 31.63
CA LEU A 675 -36.76 -17.01 31.66
C LEU A 675 -35.63 -17.99 31.34
N ALA A 676 -35.70 -19.22 31.87
CA ALA A 676 -34.72 -20.26 31.58
C ALA A 676 -34.73 -20.69 30.10
N GLN A 677 -35.90 -20.78 29.47
CA GLN A 677 -36.02 -21.05 28.02
C GLN A 677 -35.32 -19.97 27.17
N MET A 678 -35.35 -18.72 27.64
CA MET A 678 -34.73 -17.58 26.97
C MET A 678 -33.27 -17.34 27.39
N GLY A 679 -32.69 -18.21 28.22
CA GLY A 679 -31.28 -18.19 28.60
C GLY A 679 -30.96 -17.38 29.85
N VAL A 680 -31.96 -16.97 30.62
CA VAL A 680 -31.79 -16.26 31.90
C VAL A 680 -31.93 -17.27 33.04
N SER A 681 -30.83 -17.56 33.73
CA SER A 681 -30.85 -18.43 34.91
C SER A 681 -31.49 -17.74 36.11
N ARG A 682 -31.93 -18.52 37.11
CA ARG A 682 -32.42 -17.96 38.39
C ARG A 682 -31.40 -17.01 39.04
N ALA A 683 -30.13 -17.40 39.04
CA ALA A 683 -29.04 -16.59 39.60
C ALA A 683 -28.85 -15.29 38.83
N GLN A 684 -28.96 -15.33 37.49
CA GLN A 684 -28.90 -14.14 36.65
C GLN A 684 -30.08 -13.21 36.96
N PHE A 685 -31.29 -13.74 37.09
CA PHE A 685 -32.48 -12.93 37.40
C PHE A 685 -32.37 -12.26 38.78
N VAL A 686 -31.92 -13.00 39.81
CA VAL A 686 -31.62 -12.42 41.14
C VAL A 686 -30.59 -11.30 41.04
N HIS A 687 -29.49 -11.54 40.32
CA HIS A 687 -28.44 -10.55 40.10
C HIS A 687 -28.99 -9.30 39.40
N ASP A 688 -29.75 -9.46 38.32
CA ASP A 688 -30.25 -8.35 37.52
C ASP A 688 -31.30 -7.52 38.27
N ILE A 689 -32.14 -8.14 39.09
CA ILE A 689 -33.04 -7.42 39.97
C ILE A 689 -32.27 -6.62 41.02
N GLN A 690 -31.17 -7.13 41.55
CA GLN A 690 -30.36 -6.45 42.56
C GLN A 690 -29.45 -5.35 41.99
N TYR A 691 -28.88 -5.54 40.80
CA TYR A 691 -27.84 -4.65 40.24
C TYR A 691 -28.22 -3.96 38.92
N GLY A 692 -29.28 -4.40 38.25
CA GLY A 692 -29.64 -3.98 36.90
C GLY A 692 -28.96 -4.84 35.82
N VAL A 693 -29.44 -4.72 34.58
CA VAL A 693 -28.82 -5.35 33.40
C VAL A 693 -27.72 -4.44 32.87
N GLN A 694 -26.55 -5.00 32.53
CA GLN A 694 -25.45 -4.25 31.89
C GLN A 694 -25.83 -3.77 30.48
#